data_AF-A0A0A2J662-F1
#
_entry.id   AF-A0A0A2J662-F1
#
_cell.length_a   1.000
_cell.length_b   1.000
_cell.length_c   1.000
_cell.angle_alpha   90.00
_cell.angle_beta   90.00
_cell.angle_gamma   90.00
#
_symmetry.space_group_name_H-M   'P 1'
#
loop_
_entity.id
_entity.type
_entity.pdbx_description
1 polymer ?
#
loop_
_entity_poly.entity_id
_entity_poly.type
_entity_poly.pdbx_seq_one_letter_code
_entity_poly.pdbx_strand_id
1 'polypeptide(L)'
;MSRRIGAVKSRFGCKTCKIRRVKCGEEKPNCLRCSNTGRKCEYEGRGTSPWAPSTPSHALSSQNAARRERRAFQYYFQHVSQHLAGGLNVDFWTGVIPQICRSEPAVWDAMIAISALYENPKQCMDFHFLKDGRNKVDLLNHAQQDALTWYSRSISGVSSQIQRGSADPYIALISCALFICVETIQGHMEKALELYRQGITLILDLRAQIGYGGVSVSKAVLLERSIAPLFLRLGTSSLTISGTQFPIELFAFVETDLSAGFASVDSARTIMSALAAEIILFEREANLHLRAVGAESAVSPEMVAKKEGFRARLAEWHRAYINLCQTNRSVPTLPIYPEPMLLTYHAAALIYVTGCLRQQETVFDIHFADFVTIVEQSRLILDASAGPNGVQPPFSFEMSVGVPLAMTVLRCRDPNLRRRALGLLRLAPPIQGFFKCAPVALLSETLMKLEEGYSLALRQDNSMAHSHKFLDNNVLIGLPAAITTHEGIKSQAALIPEEARIHDYVSSIFNMPEQLDLDLDLIVLNCTLATVEDVVQCDIGVKDEKIHSIVPQGSLAGSKAKKIIDAKGALVTPGGIDAHVHLQEPPLFGLGSTADSFESGTRAAIAGGTTTIVAFAPQRKHEDSVLATLACAHERANNQCYSDYSFHLIISNPCAKTLAEFPAFRELGISSVKIYMTYEALRLNDEQFLDVLFQSRLHKVTTLVHAENDSVIAWMTKKLHERQLYAPKYHTASHPAVAEIEASYRAICLSEFIDTPILIVHVSNPRAVDNIRQAQAKGLPIYAETCPQYLFLSKENLDLPGLEGAKCVCSPPLRNKSDHEAIWAGLEDGTFTILSSDHSPFNFNDSTSGKGSSVTAEHPDGQFHLVPNGFSGVETRMSLVLSANRLKIQRYVELTSTNPAKLYGMYPRKGALIPGVSDSDFVIWYPEGSLDMSITNGILHHDVDYTPFEGHKVKQWPRYTVLRGQVVWDREDGGVVGARGFGQFLHRTESMLAGSRSEGSWDVETAWV
;
A
#
# COMPACT_ATOMS: atom_id res chain seq x y z
N MET A 1 62.03 40.93 -14.75
CA MET A 1 62.14 41.64 -13.45
C MET A 1 60.81 41.58 -12.71
N SER A 2 60.82 40.88 -11.58
CA SER A 2 59.74 40.83 -10.58
C SER A 2 59.33 42.23 -10.13
N ARG A 3 58.08 42.62 -10.36
CA ARG A 3 57.42 43.68 -9.58
C ARG A 3 56.38 43.03 -8.69
N ARG A 4 56.75 42.82 -7.42
CA ARG A 4 55.84 42.50 -6.31
C ARG A 4 54.75 43.58 -6.25
N ILE A 5 53.54 43.25 -6.69
CA ILE A 5 52.35 44.03 -6.36
C ILE A 5 52.07 43.74 -4.88
N GLY A 6 52.28 44.75 -4.03
CA GLY A 6 52.13 44.64 -2.59
C GLY A 6 50.74 44.14 -2.19
N ALA A 7 50.70 43.14 -1.31
CA ALA A 7 49.45 42.58 -0.79
C ALA A 7 48.59 43.69 -0.17
N VAL A 8 47.35 43.82 -0.67
CA VAL A 8 46.34 44.73 -0.15
C VAL A 8 46.21 44.51 1.36
N LYS A 9 46.61 45.52 2.14
CA LYS A 9 46.53 45.47 3.61
C LYS A 9 45.06 45.45 3.99
N SER A 10 44.63 44.38 4.67
CA SER A 10 43.26 44.26 5.16
C SER A 10 43.03 45.33 6.24
N ARG A 11 42.12 46.28 5.99
CA ARG A 11 41.87 47.43 6.87
C ARG A 11 41.39 46.97 8.25
N PHE A 12 40.61 45.90 8.30
CA PHE A 12 39.98 45.38 9.52
C PHE A 12 40.67 44.12 10.09
N GLY A 13 41.84 43.75 9.57
CA GLY A 13 42.60 42.59 10.02
C GLY A 13 43.04 42.66 11.49
N CYS A 14 43.15 41.50 12.12
CA CYS A 14 43.63 41.37 13.49
C CYS A 14 45.06 41.90 13.66
N LYS A 15 45.39 42.39 14.85
CA LYS A 15 46.72 42.89 15.20
C LYS A 15 47.80 41.84 14.93
N THR A 16 47.54 40.58 15.28
CA THR A 16 48.49 39.48 15.12
C THR A 16 48.89 39.27 13.65
N CYS A 17 47.95 39.34 12.70
CA CYS A 17 48.27 39.25 11.27
C CYS A 17 48.91 40.53 10.74
N LYS A 18 48.49 41.71 11.21
CA LYS A 18 49.08 43.00 10.83
C LYS A 18 50.54 43.12 11.25
N ILE A 19 50.89 42.74 12.49
CA ILE A 19 52.28 42.69 13.01
C ILE A 19 53.14 41.78 12.14
N ARG A 20 52.60 40.62 11.77
CA ARG A 20 53.29 39.63 10.92
C ARG A 20 53.34 40.02 9.43
N ARG A 21 52.75 41.16 9.05
CA ARG A 21 52.63 41.64 7.66
C ARG A 21 52.03 40.59 6.71
N VAL A 22 51.10 39.78 7.20
CA VAL A 22 50.33 38.81 6.40
C VAL A 22 48.87 39.23 6.29
N LYS A 23 48.20 38.88 5.19
CA LYS A 23 46.77 39.18 4.99
C LYS A 23 45.93 38.41 6.01
N CYS A 24 45.15 39.14 6.80
CA CYS A 24 44.18 38.57 7.74
C CYS A 24 42.96 38.07 6.99
N GLY A 25 42.38 36.95 7.41
CA GLY A 25 41.09 36.46 6.90
C GLY A 25 39.88 37.22 7.45
N GLU A 26 40.09 38.06 8.48
CA GLU A 26 39.08 38.92 9.13
C GLU A 26 37.95 38.17 9.85
N GLU A 27 38.04 36.84 9.97
CA GLU A 27 37.07 36.04 10.74
C GLU A 27 37.14 36.39 12.23
N LYS A 28 35.98 36.58 12.86
CA LYS A 28 35.84 36.85 14.31
C LYS A 28 35.19 35.65 15.00
N PRO A 29 35.62 35.28 16.23
CA PRO A 29 36.58 35.99 17.09
C PRO A 29 38.05 35.79 16.69
N ASN A 30 38.40 34.70 15.99
CA ASN A 30 39.77 34.39 15.57
C ASN A 30 39.87 34.17 14.06
N CYS A 31 40.84 34.81 13.40
CA CYS A 31 41.07 34.57 11.97
C CYS A 31 41.70 33.19 11.74
N LEU A 32 41.39 32.56 10.60
CA LEU A 32 41.82 31.19 10.30
C LEU A 32 43.35 31.00 10.41
N ARG A 33 44.12 32.02 10.01
CA ARG A 33 45.59 31.98 10.09
C ARG A 33 46.13 32.03 11.51
N CYS A 34 45.44 32.72 12.42
CA CYS A 34 45.81 32.72 13.82
C CYS A 34 45.46 31.36 14.44
N SER A 35 44.26 30.85 14.16
CA SER A 35 43.79 29.55 14.64
C SER A 35 44.68 28.39 14.20
N ASN A 36 44.99 28.29 12.90
CA ASN A 36 45.82 27.20 12.36
C ASN A 36 47.26 27.23 12.85
N THR A 37 47.71 28.36 13.40
CA THR A 37 49.05 28.48 13.94
C THR A 37 49.09 28.58 15.46
N GLY A 38 47.96 28.34 16.13
CA GLY A 38 47.82 28.38 17.58
C GLY A 38 48.08 29.75 18.21
N ARG A 39 48.01 30.84 17.43
CA ARG A 39 48.34 32.19 17.90
C ARG A 39 47.08 32.94 18.32
N LYS A 40 47.18 33.69 19.42
CA LYS A 40 46.09 34.56 19.89
C LYS A 40 45.73 35.59 18.82
N CYS A 41 44.44 35.68 18.45
CA CYS A 41 43.94 36.61 17.45
C CYS A 41 43.25 37.79 18.15
N GLU A 42 43.76 39.01 17.96
CA GLU A 42 43.22 40.20 18.63
C GLU A 42 42.77 41.24 17.60
N TYR A 43 41.50 41.67 17.66
CA TYR A 43 40.95 42.77 16.87
C TYR A 43 40.85 44.04 17.74
N GLU A 44 41.01 45.22 17.14
CA GLU A 44 40.82 46.50 17.87
C GLU A 44 39.34 46.69 18.25
N GLY A 45 39.09 46.82 19.55
CA GLY A 45 37.74 46.94 20.10
C GLY A 45 37.13 48.32 19.83
N ARG A 46 35.97 48.35 19.17
CA ARG A 46 34.98 49.41 19.31
C ARG A 46 33.69 48.82 19.87
N GLY A 47 33.19 49.47 20.91
CA GLY A 47 31.86 49.44 21.54
C GLY A 47 30.93 48.26 21.25
N THR A 48 30.57 47.57 22.34
CA THR A 48 29.46 46.63 22.48
C THR A 48 28.15 47.16 21.87
N SER A 49 27.62 46.45 20.89
CA SER A 49 26.23 46.51 20.43
C SER A 49 25.70 45.08 20.29
N PRO A 50 24.53 44.75 20.86
CA PRO A 50 23.99 43.40 20.88
C PRO A 50 23.24 43.11 19.56
N TRP A 51 23.99 42.94 18.48
CA TRP A 51 23.44 42.34 17.25
C TRP A 51 24.57 41.71 16.44
N ALA A 52 24.68 40.39 16.50
CA ALA A 52 25.45 39.61 15.55
C ALA A 52 24.46 38.70 14.81
N PRO A 53 24.43 38.68 13.47
CA PRO A 53 23.69 37.68 12.72
C PRO A 53 24.40 36.34 12.93
N SER A 54 23.75 35.41 13.61
CA SER A 54 24.12 34.00 13.58
C SER A 54 23.90 33.48 12.16
N THR A 55 25.00 33.27 11.43
CA THR A 55 24.94 32.52 10.17
C THR A 55 24.74 31.05 10.53
N PRO A 56 23.72 30.34 10.01
CA PRO A 56 23.59 28.92 10.28
C PRO A 56 24.78 28.19 9.67
N SER A 57 25.50 27.42 10.49
CA SER A 57 26.45 26.43 10.03
C SER A 57 25.68 25.30 9.32
N HIS A 58 25.35 25.51 8.04
CA HIS A 58 24.93 24.42 7.18
C HIS A 58 26.12 23.47 7.01
N ALA A 59 25.91 22.22 7.44
CA ALA A 59 26.75 21.10 7.05
C ALA A 59 26.95 21.10 5.52
N LEU A 60 28.15 20.72 5.10
CA LEU A 60 28.65 20.70 3.72
C LEU A 60 27.59 20.27 2.68
N SER A 61 26.86 21.25 2.15
CA SER A 61 26.07 21.12 0.94
C SER A 61 27.00 21.39 -0.24
N SER A 62 27.04 20.47 -1.22
CA SER A 62 27.76 20.72 -2.48
C SER A 62 27.32 22.06 -3.08
N GLN A 63 28.19 22.80 -3.75
CA GLN A 63 27.84 24.09 -4.39
C GLN A 63 26.58 23.99 -5.29
N ASN A 64 26.32 22.79 -5.83
CA ASN A 64 25.15 22.49 -6.63
C ASN A 64 23.84 22.44 -5.83
N ALA A 65 23.84 21.87 -4.61
CA ALA A 65 22.63 21.79 -3.79
C ALA A 65 22.21 23.18 -3.27
N ALA A 66 23.15 24.02 -2.84
CA ALA A 66 22.87 25.41 -2.47
C ALA A 66 22.34 26.26 -3.66
N ARG A 67 22.73 25.93 -4.90
CA ARG A 67 22.21 26.60 -6.10
C ARG A 67 20.76 26.18 -6.41
N ARG A 68 20.41 24.91 -6.18
CA ARG A 68 19.05 24.38 -6.41
C ARG A 68 18.04 24.93 -5.39
N GLU A 69 18.40 24.99 -4.11
CA GLU A 69 17.56 25.58 -3.07
C GLU A 69 17.25 27.06 -3.36
N ARG A 70 18.23 27.84 -3.84
CA ARG A 70 18.03 29.25 -4.24
C ARG A 70 17.10 29.40 -5.45
N ARG A 71 17.19 28.50 -6.43
CA ARG A 71 16.28 28.49 -7.59
C ARG A 71 14.85 28.18 -7.15
N ALA A 72 14.66 27.15 -6.33
CA ALA A 72 13.34 26.79 -5.80
C ALA A 72 12.73 27.95 -4.99
N PHE A 73 13.52 28.62 -4.17
CA PHE A 73 13.10 29.84 -3.47
C PHE A 73 12.67 30.96 -4.42
N GLN A 74 13.46 31.23 -5.46
CA GLN A 74 13.11 32.25 -6.46
C GLN A 74 11.80 31.91 -7.19
N TYR A 75 11.63 30.66 -7.61
CA TYR A 75 10.41 30.19 -8.26
C TYR A 75 9.19 30.29 -7.33
N TYR A 76 9.38 30.03 -6.04
CA TYR A 76 8.31 30.18 -5.04
C TYR A 76 7.76 31.60 -5.00
N PHE A 77 8.67 32.58 -4.94
CA PHE A 77 8.31 33.99 -4.90
C PHE A 77 7.67 34.48 -6.20
N GLN A 78 8.20 34.05 -7.35
CA GLN A 78 7.74 34.53 -8.65
C GLN A 78 6.42 33.90 -9.10
N HIS A 79 6.17 32.65 -8.72
CA HIS A 79 5.06 31.87 -9.27
C HIS A 79 4.21 31.20 -8.19
N VAL A 80 4.76 30.60 -7.16
CA VAL A 80 3.98 29.69 -6.28
C VAL A 80 3.14 30.43 -5.24
N SER A 81 3.71 31.43 -4.57
CA SER A 81 3.09 32.15 -3.45
C SER A 81 1.77 32.85 -3.80
N GLN A 82 1.64 33.38 -5.03
CA GLN A 82 0.42 34.05 -5.49
C GLN A 82 -0.70 33.04 -5.84
N HIS A 83 -0.35 31.91 -6.47
CA HIS A 83 -1.34 30.87 -6.83
C HIS A 83 -1.82 30.05 -5.63
N LEU A 84 -0.95 29.79 -4.64
CA LEU A 84 -1.33 29.17 -3.37
C LEU A 84 -2.45 29.95 -2.66
N ALA A 85 -2.37 31.28 -2.72
CA ALA A 85 -3.31 32.19 -2.09
C ALA A 85 -4.64 32.32 -2.85
N GLY A 86 -4.64 32.15 -4.17
CA GLY A 86 -5.87 32.27 -4.99
C GLY A 86 -6.46 33.68 -5.05
N GLY A 87 -5.66 34.72 -4.79
CA GLY A 87 -6.06 36.13 -4.86
C GLY A 87 -6.32 36.82 -3.51
N LEU A 88 -6.45 36.06 -2.41
CA LEU A 88 -6.72 36.58 -1.06
C LEU A 88 -5.85 35.84 -0.02
N ASN A 89 -5.47 36.49 1.09
CA ASN A 89 -4.38 36.04 2.01
C ASN A 89 -2.99 36.00 1.36
N VAL A 90 -2.76 36.79 0.30
CA VAL A 90 -1.46 36.87 -0.41
C VAL A 90 -0.34 37.27 0.55
N ASP A 91 -0.61 38.17 1.51
CA ASP A 91 0.38 38.64 2.48
C ASP A 91 0.92 37.52 3.39
N PHE A 92 0.11 36.50 3.67
CA PHE A 92 0.57 35.33 4.44
C PHE A 92 1.63 34.55 3.66
N TRP A 93 1.35 34.25 2.39
CA TRP A 93 2.21 33.44 1.53
C TRP A 93 3.43 34.20 0.98
N THR A 94 3.27 35.48 0.68
CA THR A 94 4.34 36.33 0.12
C THR A 94 5.16 37.06 1.17
N GLY A 95 4.61 37.27 2.37
CA GLY A 95 5.24 38.03 3.45
C GLY A 95 5.57 37.17 4.67
N VAL A 96 4.56 36.59 5.32
CA VAL A 96 4.72 35.90 6.61
C VAL A 96 5.57 34.63 6.49
N ILE A 97 5.26 33.74 5.56
CA ILE A 97 6.01 32.48 5.38
C ILE A 97 7.50 32.75 5.14
N PRO A 98 7.90 33.62 4.19
CA PRO A 98 9.32 33.90 3.99
C PRO A 98 10.02 34.60 5.16
N GLN A 99 9.30 35.39 5.97
CA GLN A 99 9.86 35.96 7.20
C GLN A 99 10.20 34.87 8.21
N ILE A 100 9.31 33.89 8.38
CA ILE A 100 9.51 32.76 9.30
C ILE A 100 10.64 31.85 8.81
N CYS A 101 10.79 31.64 7.51
CA CYS A 101 11.90 30.87 6.95
C CYS A 101 13.30 31.41 7.31
N ARG A 102 13.42 32.67 7.76
CA ARG A 102 14.70 33.24 8.21
C ARG A 102 15.16 32.68 9.56
N SER A 103 14.23 32.27 10.41
CA SER A 103 14.50 31.74 11.75
C SER A 103 14.21 30.25 11.88
N GLU A 104 13.32 29.70 11.03
CA GLU A 104 12.87 28.30 11.10
C GLU A 104 13.29 27.50 9.85
N PRO A 105 14.36 26.68 9.94
CA PRO A 105 14.83 25.87 8.81
C PRO A 105 13.80 24.87 8.28
N ALA A 106 12.95 24.31 9.15
CA ALA A 106 11.91 23.37 8.73
C ALA A 106 10.89 24.07 7.81
N VAL A 107 10.46 25.28 8.16
CA VAL A 107 9.52 26.06 7.33
C VAL A 107 10.15 26.42 5.98
N TRP A 108 11.46 26.74 5.96
CA TRP A 108 12.21 26.92 4.71
C TRP A 108 12.16 25.66 3.83
N ASP A 109 12.44 24.50 4.40
CA ASP A 109 12.49 23.22 3.71
C ASP A 109 11.15 22.82 3.10
N ALA A 110 10.06 23.00 3.85
CA ALA A 110 8.71 22.76 3.37
C ALA A 110 8.35 23.69 2.20
N MET A 111 8.69 24.98 2.29
CA MET A 111 8.42 25.97 1.25
C MET A 111 9.13 25.64 -0.08
N ILE A 112 10.42 25.28 -0.04
CA ILE A 112 11.16 24.92 -1.25
C ILE A 112 10.71 23.56 -1.81
N ALA A 113 10.25 22.63 -0.97
CA ALA A 113 9.63 21.38 -1.40
C ALA A 113 8.33 21.64 -2.18
N ILE A 114 7.44 22.48 -1.65
CA ILE A 114 6.22 22.91 -2.37
C ILE A 114 6.60 23.54 -3.70
N SER A 115 7.62 24.40 -3.71
CA SER A 115 8.06 25.08 -4.93
C SER A 115 8.50 24.11 -6.04
N ALA A 116 9.31 23.11 -5.69
CA ALA A 116 9.75 22.08 -6.64
C ALA A 116 8.60 21.21 -7.14
N LEU A 117 7.63 20.88 -6.28
CA LEU A 117 6.43 20.15 -6.68
C LEU A 117 5.51 20.96 -7.61
N TYR A 118 5.44 22.29 -7.42
CA TYR A 118 4.70 23.19 -8.31
C TYR A 118 5.34 23.33 -9.69
N GLU A 119 6.67 23.28 -9.78
CA GLU A 119 7.39 23.36 -11.05
C GLU A 119 7.21 22.08 -11.89
N ASN A 120 7.03 20.92 -11.24
CA ASN A 120 6.88 19.62 -11.90
C ASN A 120 5.79 18.75 -11.22
N PRO A 121 4.51 19.15 -11.33
CA PRO A 121 3.42 18.44 -10.68
C PRO A 121 3.21 17.05 -11.30
N LYS A 122 2.94 16.03 -10.47
CA LYS A 122 2.44 14.73 -10.96
C LYS A 122 0.98 14.88 -11.40
N GLN A 123 0.56 14.13 -12.41
CA GLN A 123 -0.87 14.05 -12.75
C GLN A 123 -1.61 13.34 -11.61
N CYS A 124 -2.48 14.06 -10.89
CA CYS A 124 -3.32 13.48 -9.85
C CYS A 124 -4.57 12.85 -10.48
N MET A 125 -4.42 11.63 -10.99
CA MET A 125 -5.53 10.81 -11.54
C MET A 125 -6.23 9.96 -10.46
N ASP A 126 -5.80 10.05 -9.20
CA ASP A 126 -6.25 9.14 -8.15
C ASP A 126 -7.63 9.50 -7.60
N PHE A 127 -8.64 8.81 -8.10
CA PHE A 127 -9.81 8.47 -7.29
C PHE A 127 -9.52 7.19 -6.50
N HIS A 128 -9.82 7.22 -5.21
CA HIS A 128 -9.85 6.01 -4.38
C HIS A 128 -10.81 4.94 -4.95
N PHE A 129 -11.79 5.35 -5.79
CA PHE A 129 -12.79 4.49 -6.42
C PHE A 129 -12.41 3.94 -7.82
N LEU A 130 -11.37 4.45 -8.49
CA LEU A 130 -10.97 4.01 -9.84
C LEU A 130 -9.52 3.49 -9.89
N LYS A 131 -9.06 2.80 -8.84
CA LYS A 131 -7.79 2.06 -8.88
C LYS A 131 -7.87 0.96 -9.95
N ASP A 132 -7.55 1.30 -11.19
CA ASP A 132 -7.05 0.37 -12.18
C ASP A 132 -5.71 -0.15 -11.64
N GLY A 133 -5.59 -1.47 -11.54
CA GLY A 133 -4.49 -2.19 -10.89
C GLY A 133 -3.16 -2.12 -11.63
N ARG A 134 -2.74 -0.94 -12.09
CA ARG A 134 -1.48 -0.72 -12.78
C ARG A 134 -0.66 0.35 -12.05
N ASN A 135 0.06 -0.05 -11.02
CA ASN A 135 1.18 0.74 -10.51
C ASN A 135 2.31 0.69 -11.54
N LYS A 136 2.29 1.61 -12.52
CA LYS A 136 3.54 1.98 -13.20
C LYS A 136 4.42 2.66 -12.15
N VAL A 137 5.60 2.10 -11.92
CA VAL A 137 6.66 2.79 -11.18
C VAL A 137 7.13 3.95 -12.07
N ASP A 138 6.47 5.10 -11.96
CA ASP A 138 6.96 6.30 -12.61
C ASP A 138 8.26 6.72 -11.92
N LEU A 139 9.38 6.55 -12.64
CA LEU A 139 10.70 7.01 -12.22
C LEU A 139 10.63 8.47 -11.79
N LEU A 140 10.89 8.74 -10.51
CA LEU A 140 10.87 10.10 -9.96
C LEU A 140 11.90 10.96 -10.69
N ASN A 141 11.46 12.11 -11.19
CA ASN A 141 12.41 13.07 -11.78
C ASN A 141 13.28 13.72 -10.67
N HIS A 142 14.41 14.30 -11.05
CA HIS A 142 15.34 14.90 -10.09
C HIS A 142 14.73 16.02 -9.23
N ALA A 143 13.75 16.77 -9.74
CA ALA A 143 13.07 17.82 -8.97
C ALA A 143 12.14 17.24 -7.89
N GLN A 144 11.49 16.10 -8.16
CA GLN A 144 10.67 15.37 -7.20
C GLN A 144 11.53 14.71 -6.12
N GLN A 145 12.70 14.18 -6.47
CA GLN A 145 13.66 13.65 -5.49
C GLN A 145 14.19 14.75 -4.55
N ASP A 146 14.54 15.92 -5.08
CA ASP A 146 14.94 17.08 -4.29
C ASP A 146 13.79 17.54 -3.37
N ALA A 147 12.54 17.59 -3.87
CA ALA A 147 11.37 17.97 -3.08
C ALA A 147 11.11 17.02 -1.91
N LEU A 148 11.18 15.71 -2.14
CA LEU A 148 11.03 14.70 -1.09
C LEU A 148 12.15 14.81 -0.04
N THR A 149 13.39 15.05 -0.48
CA THR A 149 14.53 15.23 0.42
C THR A 149 14.33 16.43 1.34
N TRP A 150 13.92 17.57 0.79
CA TRP A 150 13.62 18.77 1.59
C TRP A 150 12.40 18.55 2.49
N TYR A 151 11.36 17.87 2.01
CA TYR A 151 10.19 17.55 2.83
C TYR A 151 10.54 16.66 4.04
N SER A 152 11.31 15.59 3.83
CA SER A 152 11.79 14.73 4.93
C SER A 152 12.66 15.49 5.93
N ARG A 153 13.50 16.43 5.46
CA ARG A 153 14.31 17.31 6.31
C ARG A 153 13.42 18.21 7.17
N SER A 154 12.34 18.76 6.58
CA SER A 154 11.35 19.55 7.29
C SER A 154 10.62 18.76 8.38
N ILE A 155 10.08 17.57 8.05
CA ILE A 155 9.37 16.73 9.02
C ILE A 155 10.30 16.40 10.20
N SER A 156 11.52 15.95 9.90
CA SER A 156 12.52 15.60 10.92
C SER A 156 12.84 16.79 11.84
N GLY A 157 12.92 18.00 11.26
CA GLY A 157 13.13 19.24 12.01
C GLY A 157 12.00 19.53 13.00
N VAL A 158 10.74 19.51 12.53
CA VAL A 158 9.56 19.76 13.39
C VAL A 158 9.41 18.66 14.45
N SER A 159 9.52 17.38 14.06
CA SER A 159 9.43 16.25 15.00
C SER A 159 10.50 16.32 16.09
N SER A 160 11.73 16.70 15.74
CA SER A 160 12.78 16.89 16.75
C SER A 160 12.49 18.05 17.69
N GLN A 161 11.84 19.14 17.25
CA GLN A 161 11.45 20.24 18.14
C GLN A 161 10.37 19.80 19.12
N ILE A 162 9.40 19.02 18.66
CA ILE A 162 8.30 18.45 19.47
C ILE A 162 8.85 17.49 20.52
N GLN A 163 9.72 16.55 20.13
CA GLN A 163 10.33 15.58 21.06
C GLN A 163 11.17 16.25 22.16
N ARG A 164 11.76 17.42 21.88
CA ARG A 164 12.53 18.21 22.85
C ARG A 164 11.65 19.12 23.72
N GLY A 165 10.33 19.10 23.54
CA GLY A 165 9.40 19.98 24.25
C GLY A 165 9.57 21.47 23.92
N SER A 166 10.21 21.78 22.79
CA SER A 166 10.60 23.14 22.38
C SER A 166 9.81 23.69 21.20
N ALA A 167 8.82 22.94 20.70
CA ALA A 167 8.04 23.33 19.54
C ALA A 167 7.11 24.50 19.86
N ASP A 168 7.28 25.62 19.13
CA ASP A 168 6.31 26.72 19.15
C ASP A 168 5.02 26.24 18.45
N PRO A 169 3.85 26.25 19.13
CA PRO A 169 2.59 25.82 18.54
C PRO A 169 2.23 26.56 17.24
N TYR A 170 2.69 27.80 17.07
CA TYR A 170 2.49 28.56 15.83
C TYR A 170 3.31 27.99 14.66
N ILE A 171 4.53 27.54 14.92
CA ILE A 171 5.38 26.91 13.89
C ILE A 171 4.84 25.53 13.54
N ALA A 172 4.34 24.77 14.52
CA ALA A 172 3.65 23.50 14.28
C ALA A 172 2.40 23.70 13.40
N LEU A 173 1.57 24.71 13.70
CA LEU A 173 0.36 25.02 12.94
C LEU A 173 0.67 25.47 11.49
N ILE A 174 1.68 26.32 11.31
CA ILE A 174 2.14 26.75 9.98
C ILE A 174 2.72 25.57 9.20
N SER A 175 3.46 24.68 9.88
CA SER A 175 3.98 23.45 9.27
C SER A 175 2.84 22.53 8.83
N CYS A 176 1.75 22.41 9.59
CA CYS A 176 0.55 21.67 9.16
C CYS A 176 0.01 22.23 7.84
N ALA A 177 -0.16 23.55 7.72
CA ALA A 177 -0.63 24.16 6.47
C ALA A 177 0.32 23.88 5.27
N LEU A 178 1.64 23.95 5.49
CA LEU A 178 2.63 23.65 4.45
C LEU A 178 2.64 22.16 4.08
N PHE A 179 2.55 21.28 5.06
CA PHE A 179 2.55 19.83 4.85
C PHE A 179 1.28 19.37 4.15
N ILE A 180 0.12 19.99 4.44
CA ILE A 180 -1.12 19.77 3.68
C ILE A 180 -0.90 20.04 2.19
N CYS A 181 -0.19 21.11 1.81
CA CYS A 181 0.14 21.36 0.39
C CYS A 181 0.92 20.19 -0.20
N VAL A 182 2.00 19.80 0.49
CA VAL A 182 2.96 18.81 0.01
C VAL A 182 2.29 17.46 -0.16
N GLU A 183 1.52 17.02 0.84
CA GLU A 183 0.82 15.73 0.80
C GLU A 183 -0.31 15.73 -0.23
N THR A 184 -1.03 16.84 -0.37
CA THR A 184 -2.12 16.94 -1.35
C THR A 184 -1.59 16.91 -2.79
N ILE A 185 -0.53 17.66 -3.10
CA ILE A 185 0.09 17.66 -4.45
C ILE A 185 0.69 16.28 -4.79
N GLN A 186 1.18 15.55 -3.79
CA GLN A 186 1.71 14.20 -3.97
C GLN A 186 0.62 13.11 -4.05
N GLY A 187 -0.64 13.44 -3.75
CA GLY A 187 -1.76 12.50 -3.81
C GLY A 187 -2.06 11.78 -2.49
N HIS A 188 -1.33 12.06 -1.40
CA HIS A 188 -1.52 11.45 -0.08
C HIS A 188 -2.63 12.14 0.73
N MET A 189 -3.87 12.02 0.24
CA MET A 189 -5.04 12.71 0.77
C MET A 189 -5.33 12.41 2.25
N GLU A 190 -5.13 11.17 2.70
CA GLU A 190 -5.37 10.77 4.09
C GLU A 190 -4.45 11.48 5.08
N LYS A 191 -3.15 11.55 4.76
CA LYS A 191 -2.16 12.29 5.55
C LYS A 191 -2.48 13.78 5.59
N ALA A 192 -2.93 14.36 4.47
CA ALA A 192 -3.36 15.74 4.41
C ALA A 192 -4.58 16.01 5.32
N LEU A 193 -5.55 15.08 5.41
CA LEU A 193 -6.68 15.19 6.34
C LEU A 193 -6.26 15.02 7.80
N GLU A 194 -5.27 14.17 8.08
CA GLU A 194 -4.72 14.02 9.44
C GLU A 194 -4.04 15.32 9.90
N LEU A 195 -3.16 15.88 9.06
CA LEU A 195 -2.52 17.18 9.30
C LEU A 195 -3.54 18.32 9.45
N TYR A 196 -4.63 18.25 8.70
CA TYR A 196 -5.74 19.19 8.85
C TYR A 196 -6.37 19.09 10.24
N ARG A 197 -6.74 17.89 10.71
CA ARG A 197 -7.31 17.67 12.05
C ARG A 197 -6.37 18.14 13.15
N GLN A 198 -5.09 17.80 13.06
CA GLN A 198 -4.06 18.26 13.99
C GLN A 198 -3.96 19.80 14.02
N GLY A 199 -4.00 20.44 12.85
CA GLY A 199 -4.02 21.90 12.76
C GLY A 199 -5.26 22.53 13.40
N ILE A 200 -6.44 21.91 13.28
CA ILE A 200 -7.64 22.39 13.97
C ILE A 200 -7.49 22.30 15.49
N THR A 201 -6.99 21.19 16.03
CA THR A 201 -6.72 21.07 17.47
C THR A 201 -5.80 22.19 17.95
N LEU A 202 -4.72 22.46 17.22
CA LEU A 202 -3.79 23.55 17.55
C LEU A 202 -4.45 24.94 17.50
N ILE A 203 -5.36 25.19 16.53
CA ILE A 203 -6.10 26.45 16.45
C ILE A 203 -6.99 26.64 17.69
N LEU A 204 -7.71 25.59 18.10
CA LEU A 204 -8.60 25.64 19.27
C LEU A 204 -7.81 25.88 20.56
N ASP A 205 -6.68 25.17 20.73
CA ASP A 205 -5.79 25.36 21.89
C ASP A 205 -5.21 26.79 21.94
N LEU A 206 -4.76 27.32 20.79
CA LEU A 206 -4.23 28.68 20.70
C LEU A 206 -5.31 29.73 20.99
N ARG A 207 -6.54 29.54 20.53
CA ARG A 207 -7.68 30.41 20.84
C ARG A 207 -7.98 30.43 22.33
N ALA A 208 -7.98 29.26 22.98
CA ALA A 208 -8.14 29.16 24.43
C ALA A 208 -7.05 29.96 25.17
N GLN A 209 -5.79 29.83 24.74
CA GLN A 209 -4.66 30.57 25.35
C GLN A 209 -4.73 32.09 25.14
N ILE A 210 -5.27 32.56 24.01
CA ILE A 210 -5.51 34.00 23.75
C ILE A 210 -6.52 34.54 24.77
N GLY A 211 -7.58 33.78 25.08
CA GLY A 211 -8.59 34.16 26.07
C GLY A 211 -8.01 34.39 27.48
N TYR A 212 -6.93 33.71 27.83
CA TYR A 212 -6.22 33.84 29.11
C TYR A 212 -5.02 34.81 29.08
N GLY A 213 -4.78 35.52 27.97
CA GLY A 213 -3.69 36.49 27.83
C GLY A 213 -2.29 35.87 27.64
N GLY A 214 -2.20 34.58 27.29
CA GLY A 214 -0.92 33.85 27.15
C GLY A 214 -0.20 34.06 25.81
N VAL A 215 -0.75 34.84 24.89
CA VAL A 215 -0.28 34.96 23.49
C VAL A 215 -0.09 36.43 23.11
N SER A 216 1.00 36.74 22.41
CA SER A 216 1.24 38.10 21.92
C SER A 216 0.16 38.57 20.93
N VAL A 217 -0.19 39.86 20.96
CA VAL A 217 -1.20 40.47 20.06
C VAL A 217 -0.91 40.19 18.58
N SER A 218 0.37 40.26 18.18
CA SER A 218 0.78 39.98 16.79
C SER A 218 0.47 38.55 16.32
N LYS A 219 0.69 37.56 17.20
CA LYS A 219 0.40 36.14 16.95
C LYS A 219 -1.11 35.87 16.92
N ALA A 220 -1.87 36.50 17.82
CA ALA A 220 -3.34 36.41 17.84
C ALA A 220 -3.96 36.98 16.54
N VAL A 221 -3.48 38.13 16.07
CA VAL A 221 -3.93 38.73 14.80
C VAL A 221 -3.60 37.84 13.60
N LEU A 222 -2.41 37.23 13.57
CA LEU A 222 -2.01 36.31 12.51
C LEU A 222 -2.90 35.06 12.47
N LEU A 223 -3.20 34.48 13.63
CA LEU A 223 -4.09 33.33 13.76
C LEU A 223 -5.47 33.64 13.18
N GLU A 224 -6.13 34.70 13.66
CA GLU A 224 -7.52 35.00 13.31
C GLU A 224 -7.69 35.60 11.91
N ARG A 225 -6.71 36.37 11.42
CA ARG A 225 -6.84 37.00 10.08
C ARG A 225 -6.33 36.13 8.94
N SER A 226 -5.40 35.21 9.20
CA SER A 226 -4.71 34.48 8.12
C SER A 226 -4.89 32.96 8.20
N ILE A 227 -4.61 32.36 9.36
CA ILE A 227 -4.50 30.90 9.47
C ILE A 227 -5.88 30.25 9.67
N ALA A 228 -6.67 30.71 10.64
CA ALA A 228 -7.99 30.14 10.91
C ALA A 228 -8.95 30.22 9.69
N PRO A 229 -9.03 31.35 8.95
CA PRO A 229 -9.83 31.39 7.72
C PRO A 229 -9.34 30.47 6.61
N LEU A 230 -8.03 30.17 6.57
CA LEU A 230 -7.48 29.19 5.62
C LEU A 230 -7.94 27.77 5.96
N PHE A 231 -7.88 27.40 7.24
CA PHE A 231 -8.38 26.10 7.70
C PHE A 231 -9.91 25.98 7.56
N LEU A 232 -10.65 27.07 7.74
CA LEU A 232 -12.10 27.10 7.44
C LEU A 232 -12.38 26.70 5.98
N ARG A 233 -11.66 27.28 5.00
CA ARG A 233 -11.84 26.96 3.57
C ARG A 233 -11.45 25.53 3.23
N LEU A 234 -10.35 25.04 3.79
CA LEU A 234 -9.97 23.63 3.68
C LEU A 234 -11.07 22.72 4.23
N GLY A 235 -11.66 23.13 5.34
CA GLY A 235 -12.77 22.42 5.97
C GLY A 235 -14.04 22.40 5.15
N THR A 236 -14.45 23.55 4.62
CA THR A 236 -15.58 23.61 3.69
C THR A 236 -15.35 22.73 2.46
N SER A 237 -14.10 22.67 1.96
CA SER A 237 -13.72 21.76 0.87
C SER A 237 -13.79 20.28 1.29
N SER A 238 -13.34 19.92 2.49
CA SER A 238 -13.38 18.52 2.95
C SER A 238 -14.81 18.01 3.12
N LEU A 239 -15.75 18.87 3.55
CA LEU A 239 -17.18 18.54 3.60
C LEU A 239 -17.78 18.18 2.24
N THR A 240 -17.13 18.50 1.13
CA THR A 240 -17.59 18.09 -0.20
C THR A 240 -17.04 16.74 -0.66
N ILE A 241 -16.05 16.17 0.05
CA ILE A 241 -15.27 15.01 -0.43
C ILE A 241 -15.25 13.85 0.58
N SER A 242 -15.29 14.17 1.88
CA SER A 242 -15.16 13.18 2.95
C SER A 242 -16.30 13.28 3.97
N GLY A 243 -16.79 12.13 4.43
CA GLY A 243 -17.74 12.00 5.55
C GLY A 243 -17.14 12.31 6.93
N THR A 244 -16.05 13.09 6.98
CA THR A 244 -15.33 13.40 8.23
C THR A 244 -16.18 14.26 9.16
N GLN A 245 -16.25 13.87 10.44
CA GLN A 245 -16.74 14.74 11.52
C GLN A 245 -15.93 16.03 11.53
N PHE A 246 -16.64 17.14 11.39
CA PHE A 246 -16.06 18.47 11.38
C PHE A 246 -16.34 19.14 12.74
N PRO A 247 -15.31 19.61 13.46
CA PRO A 247 -15.53 20.34 14.71
C PRO A 247 -16.25 21.65 14.41
N ILE A 248 -17.54 21.70 14.80
CA ILE A 248 -18.42 22.85 14.59
C ILE A 248 -17.85 24.10 15.29
N GLU A 249 -16.99 23.91 16.29
CA GLU A 249 -16.33 24.95 17.10
C GLU A 249 -15.49 25.93 16.26
N LEU A 250 -15.02 25.54 15.06
CA LEU A 250 -14.34 26.48 14.15
C LEU A 250 -15.31 27.56 13.60
N PHE A 251 -16.60 27.25 13.50
CA PHE A 251 -17.67 28.12 12.99
C PHE A 251 -18.30 29.03 14.05
N ALA A 252 -17.93 28.89 15.33
CA ALA A 252 -18.47 29.70 16.44
C ALA A 252 -18.27 31.23 16.27
N PHE A 253 -17.61 31.67 15.20
CA PHE A 253 -17.42 33.06 14.81
C PHE A 253 -18.62 33.72 14.10
N VAL A 254 -19.68 32.98 13.73
CA VAL A 254 -20.69 33.48 12.76
C VAL A 254 -22.11 33.61 13.36
N GLU A 255 -22.23 34.11 14.58
CA GLU A 255 -23.42 34.90 14.99
C GLU A 255 -23.18 36.38 14.63
N THR A 256 -22.73 36.66 13.41
CA THR A 256 -22.49 38.03 12.97
C THR A 256 -23.77 38.63 12.41
N ASP A 257 -24.21 39.75 12.98
CA ASP A 257 -25.29 40.56 12.43
C ASP A 257 -24.90 41.08 11.03
N LEU A 258 -25.44 40.45 9.99
CA LEU A 258 -25.16 40.79 8.59
C LEU A 258 -25.77 42.13 8.18
N SER A 259 -26.67 42.70 8.98
CA SER A 259 -27.31 43.99 8.71
C SER A 259 -26.32 45.15 8.76
N ALA A 260 -25.20 45.01 9.47
CA ALA A 260 -24.14 46.01 9.59
C ALA A 260 -23.27 46.16 8.32
N GLY A 261 -23.37 45.25 7.35
CA GLY A 261 -22.54 45.23 6.14
C GLY A 261 -21.11 44.71 6.38
N PHE A 262 -20.34 44.50 5.30
CA PHE A 262 -18.97 43.97 5.39
C PHE A 262 -17.92 45.07 5.42
N ALA A 263 -16.88 44.90 6.25
CA ALA A 263 -15.73 45.82 6.30
C ALA A 263 -14.72 45.58 5.17
N SER A 264 -14.66 44.37 4.60
CA SER A 264 -13.74 43.99 3.53
C SER A 264 -14.26 42.79 2.75
N VAL A 265 -13.68 42.55 1.57
CA VAL A 265 -13.98 41.36 0.74
C VAL A 265 -13.59 40.06 1.47
N ASP A 266 -12.51 40.08 2.28
CA ASP A 266 -12.10 38.93 3.10
C ASP A 266 -13.13 38.54 4.17
N SER A 267 -13.78 39.54 4.77
CA SER A 267 -14.87 39.31 5.73
C SER A 267 -16.09 38.69 5.03
N ALA A 268 -16.47 39.23 3.86
CA ALA A 268 -17.56 38.67 3.05
C ALA A 268 -17.30 37.21 2.66
N ARG A 269 -16.07 36.89 2.23
CA ARG A 269 -15.65 35.52 1.88
C ARG A 269 -15.69 34.57 3.06
N THR A 270 -15.11 34.96 4.19
CA THR A 270 -15.06 34.10 5.39
C THR A 270 -16.46 33.68 5.81
N ILE A 271 -17.40 34.62 5.78
CA ILE A 271 -18.81 34.37 6.10
C ILE A 271 -19.46 33.48 5.01
N MET A 272 -19.17 33.69 3.73
CA MET A 272 -19.67 32.80 2.66
C MET A 272 -19.16 31.36 2.81
N SER A 273 -17.87 31.17 3.13
CA SER A 273 -17.29 29.83 3.36
C SER A 273 -17.92 29.13 4.57
N ALA A 274 -18.24 29.87 5.63
CA ALA A 274 -18.95 29.35 6.79
C ALA A 274 -20.40 28.99 6.45
N LEU A 275 -21.14 29.90 5.79
CA LEU A 275 -22.51 29.64 5.31
C LEU A 275 -22.56 28.40 4.41
N ALA A 276 -21.65 28.27 3.46
CA ALA A 276 -21.56 27.11 2.59
C ALA A 276 -21.34 25.81 3.38
N ALA A 277 -20.46 25.82 4.39
CA ALA A 277 -20.22 24.65 5.24
C ALA A 277 -21.47 24.27 6.07
N GLU A 278 -22.13 25.25 6.69
CA GLU A 278 -23.37 25.03 7.44
C GLU A 278 -24.48 24.46 6.55
N ILE A 279 -24.59 24.95 5.32
CA ILE A 279 -25.56 24.48 4.32
C ILE A 279 -25.27 23.03 3.91
N ILE A 280 -24.00 22.68 3.65
CA ILE A 280 -23.61 21.30 3.29
C ILE A 280 -23.89 20.35 4.46
N LEU A 281 -23.61 20.76 5.70
CA LEU A 281 -23.95 19.97 6.89
C LEU A 281 -25.47 19.78 7.03
N PHE A 282 -26.25 20.83 6.79
CA PHE A 282 -27.71 20.74 6.79
C PHE A 282 -28.25 19.86 5.65
N GLU A 283 -27.65 19.89 4.45
CA GLU A 283 -28.00 18.99 3.34
C GLU A 283 -27.77 17.52 3.75
N ARG A 284 -26.66 17.22 4.43
CA ARG A 284 -26.38 15.87 4.95
C ARG A 284 -27.42 15.43 5.98
N GLU A 285 -27.72 16.29 6.95
CA GLU A 285 -28.78 16.06 7.95
C GLU A 285 -30.14 15.80 7.28
N ALA A 286 -30.50 16.62 6.29
CA ALA A 286 -31.72 16.49 5.51
C ALA A 286 -31.80 15.18 4.72
N ASN A 287 -30.71 14.77 4.08
CA ASN A 287 -30.65 13.52 3.32
C ASN A 287 -30.76 12.30 4.23
N LEU A 288 -30.11 12.31 5.40
CA LEU A 288 -30.25 11.23 6.40
C LEU A 288 -31.69 11.10 6.90
N HIS A 289 -32.34 12.23 7.22
CA HIS A 289 -33.74 12.24 7.64
C HIS A 289 -34.68 11.70 6.56
N LEU A 290 -34.53 12.17 5.30
CA LEU A 290 -35.35 11.69 4.18
C LEU A 290 -35.18 10.20 3.90
N ARG A 291 -33.96 9.67 4.05
CA ARG A 291 -33.69 8.22 3.93
C ARG A 291 -34.34 7.40 5.03
N ALA A 292 -34.34 7.90 6.27
CA ALA A 292 -34.93 7.19 7.40
C ALA A 292 -36.46 7.11 7.33
N VAL A 293 -37.12 8.13 6.79
CA VAL A 293 -38.59 8.26 6.84
C VAL A 293 -39.29 7.94 5.51
N GLY A 294 -38.57 7.90 4.39
CA GLY A 294 -39.06 7.35 3.11
C GLY A 294 -40.07 8.19 2.33
N ALA A 295 -40.54 9.34 2.85
CA ALA A 295 -41.49 10.23 2.14
C ALA A 295 -41.28 11.73 2.48
N GLU A 296 -41.39 12.61 1.46
CA GLU A 296 -41.30 14.08 1.63
C GLU A 296 -42.36 14.67 2.58
N SER A 297 -43.51 14.01 2.75
CA SER A 297 -44.60 14.46 3.63
C SER A 297 -44.28 14.37 5.12
N ALA A 298 -43.12 13.82 5.49
CA ALA A 298 -42.69 13.61 6.88
C ALA A 298 -41.50 14.50 7.30
N VAL A 299 -41.23 15.57 6.55
CA VAL A 299 -40.23 16.58 6.91
C VAL A 299 -40.74 17.42 8.09
N SER A 300 -39.92 17.59 9.13
CA SER A 300 -40.33 18.33 10.32
C SER A 300 -40.46 19.84 10.03
N PRO A 301 -41.41 20.55 10.68
CA PRO A 301 -41.52 22.01 10.55
C PRO A 301 -40.22 22.76 10.91
N GLU A 302 -39.41 22.18 11.81
CA GLU A 302 -38.12 22.71 12.23
C GLU A 302 -37.09 22.72 11.09
N MET A 303 -37.00 21.63 10.32
CA MET A 303 -36.09 21.56 9.16
C MET A 303 -36.50 22.54 8.05
N VAL A 304 -37.80 22.73 7.84
CA VAL A 304 -38.32 23.74 6.90
C VAL A 304 -37.94 25.15 7.37
N ALA A 305 -38.10 25.45 8.66
CA ALA A 305 -37.71 26.73 9.25
C ALA A 305 -36.19 26.97 9.10
N LYS A 306 -35.36 25.94 9.34
CA LYS A 306 -33.90 26.00 9.18
C LYS A 306 -33.50 26.26 7.72
N LYS A 307 -34.14 25.59 6.76
CA LYS A 307 -33.96 25.84 5.31
C LYS A 307 -34.27 27.30 4.95
N GLU A 308 -35.42 27.82 5.37
CA GLU A 308 -35.80 29.21 5.09
C GLU A 308 -34.89 30.22 5.80
N GLY A 309 -34.38 29.89 6.99
CA GLY A 309 -33.34 30.66 7.68
C GLY A 309 -32.05 30.79 6.87
N PHE A 310 -31.57 29.71 6.25
CA PHE A 310 -30.42 29.77 5.35
C PHE A 310 -30.68 30.63 4.10
N ARG A 311 -31.87 30.53 3.49
CA ARG A 311 -32.25 31.37 2.34
C ARG A 311 -32.24 32.85 2.70
N ALA A 312 -32.78 33.21 3.88
CA ALA A 312 -32.77 34.58 4.36
C ALA A 312 -31.34 35.10 4.58
N ARG A 313 -30.47 34.31 5.21
CA ARG A 313 -29.06 34.67 5.43
C ARG A 313 -28.28 34.82 4.13
N LEU A 314 -28.50 33.95 3.14
CA LEU A 314 -27.89 34.09 1.80
C LEU A 314 -28.35 35.35 1.07
N ALA A 315 -29.63 35.72 1.19
CA ALA A 315 -30.17 36.95 0.60
C ALA A 315 -29.60 38.20 1.28
N GLU A 316 -29.47 38.18 2.60
CA GLU A 316 -28.86 39.27 3.37
C GLU A 316 -27.38 39.42 3.07
N TRP A 317 -26.62 38.32 3.03
CA TRP A 317 -25.22 38.29 2.62
C TRP A 317 -25.04 38.92 1.23
N HIS A 318 -25.89 38.55 0.26
CA HIS A 318 -25.82 39.10 -1.09
C HIS A 318 -26.06 40.60 -1.11
N ARG A 319 -27.07 41.10 -0.37
CA ARG A 319 -27.34 42.54 -0.26
C ARG A 319 -26.16 43.30 0.35
N ALA A 320 -25.58 42.78 1.44
CA ALA A 320 -24.42 43.36 2.09
C ALA A 320 -23.19 43.38 1.17
N TYR A 321 -22.99 42.31 0.39
CA TYR A 321 -21.88 42.18 -0.56
C TYR A 321 -22.00 43.15 -1.74
N ILE A 322 -23.19 43.26 -2.34
CA ILE A 322 -23.43 44.22 -3.44
C ILE A 322 -23.21 45.66 -2.96
N ASN A 323 -23.63 45.99 -1.73
CA ASN A 323 -23.40 47.32 -1.17
C ASN A 323 -21.89 47.60 -0.99
N LEU A 324 -21.12 46.62 -0.50
CA LEU A 324 -19.65 46.71 -0.43
C LEU A 324 -19.01 46.94 -1.81
N CYS A 325 -19.50 46.27 -2.86
CA CYS A 325 -18.97 46.42 -4.22
C CYS A 325 -19.30 47.81 -4.80
N GLN A 326 -20.45 48.38 -4.46
CA GLN A 326 -20.84 49.72 -4.89
C GLN A 326 -20.03 50.82 -4.19
N THR A 327 -19.66 50.64 -2.93
CA THR A 327 -18.87 51.63 -2.15
C THR A 327 -17.38 51.61 -2.48
N ASN A 328 -16.81 50.48 -2.91
CA ASN A 328 -15.38 50.30 -3.19
C ASN A 328 -14.94 50.50 -4.66
N ARG A 329 -15.73 51.19 -5.51
CA ARG A 329 -15.45 51.39 -6.95
C ARG A 329 -14.16 52.16 -7.31
N SER A 330 -13.25 52.43 -6.37
CA SER A 330 -12.09 53.33 -6.55
C SER A 330 -10.70 52.68 -6.45
N VAL A 331 -10.54 51.35 -6.48
CA VAL A 331 -9.20 50.72 -6.45
C VAL A 331 -8.91 49.89 -7.72
N PRO A 332 -7.90 50.24 -8.54
CA PRO A 332 -7.47 49.44 -9.67
C PRO A 332 -6.57 48.26 -9.26
N THR A 333 -6.82 47.13 -9.94
CA THR A 333 -5.90 46.00 -10.23
C THR A 333 -5.37 45.14 -9.07
N LEU A 334 -6.20 44.19 -8.60
CA LEU A 334 -5.73 42.88 -8.13
C LEU A 334 -5.85 41.87 -9.30
N PRO A 335 -4.87 40.98 -9.53
CA PRO A 335 -4.81 40.12 -10.72
C PRO A 335 -5.83 38.97 -10.74
N ILE A 336 -6.56 38.70 -9.64
CA ILE A 336 -7.57 37.64 -9.54
C ILE A 336 -8.83 38.25 -8.94
N TYR A 337 -9.94 38.24 -9.68
CA TYR A 337 -11.18 38.91 -9.28
C TYR A 337 -11.90 38.11 -8.18
N PRO A 338 -12.02 38.63 -6.94
CA PRO A 338 -12.75 37.93 -5.88
C PRO A 338 -14.28 37.97 -6.08
N GLU A 339 -14.78 38.88 -6.92
CA GLU A 339 -16.20 39.11 -7.16
C GLU A 339 -16.91 37.98 -7.94
N PRO A 340 -16.43 37.56 -9.12
CA PRO A 340 -16.93 36.37 -9.82
C PRO A 340 -16.97 35.12 -8.93
N MET A 341 -15.95 34.93 -8.10
CA MET A 341 -15.82 33.75 -7.23
C MET A 341 -16.90 33.72 -6.15
N LEU A 342 -17.08 34.82 -5.42
CA LEU A 342 -18.07 34.88 -4.35
C LEU A 342 -19.51 34.79 -4.87
N LEU A 343 -19.78 35.35 -6.05
CA LEU A 343 -21.08 35.17 -6.73
C LEU A 343 -21.31 33.72 -7.17
N THR A 344 -20.26 33.03 -7.63
CA THR A 344 -20.33 31.59 -7.96
C THR A 344 -20.70 30.75 -6.74
N TYR A 345 -20.12 31.04 -5.57
CA TYR A 345 -20.46 30.36 -4.32
C TYR A 345 -21.86 30.67 -3.81
N HIS A 346 -22.27 31.93 -3.90
CA HIS A 346 -23.62 32.34 -3.52
C HIS A 346 -24.67 31.60 -4.35
N ALA A 347 -24.50 31.55 -5.68
CA ALA A 347 -25.35 30.81 -6.59
C ALA A 347 -25.37 29.31 -6.25
N ALA A 348 -24.20 28.70 -6.00
CA ALA A 348 -24.11 27.31 -5.62
C ALA A 348 -24.80 27.00 -4.28
N ALA A 349 -24.58 27.82 -3.26
CA ALA A 349 -25.21 27.68 -1.95
C ALA A 349 -26.74 27.81 -2.05
N LEU A 350 -27.25 28.71 -2.88
CA LEU A 350 -28.68 28.88 -3.12
C LEU A 350 -29.31 27.63 -3.76
N ILE A 351 -28.62 27.03 -4.74
CA ILE A 351 -29.02 25.77 -5.38
C ILE A 351 -29.07 24.64 -4.35
N TYR A 352 -28.02 24.46 -3.54
CA TYR A 352 -27.95 23.45 -2.50
C TYR A 352 -29.10 23.57 -1.48
N VAL A 353 -29.29 24.76 -0.89
CA VAL A 353 -30.37 24.99 0.09
C VAL A 353 -31.75 24.72 -0.51
N THR A 354 -31.96 25.05 -1.78
CA THR A 354 -33.27 24.86 -2.42
C THR A 354 -33.56 23.39 -2.69
N GLY A 355 -32.54 22.61 -3.04
CA GLY A 355 -32.62 21.15 -3.18
C GLY A 355 -32.82 20.40 -1.86
N CYS A 356 -32.42 20.97 -0.72
CA CYS A 356 -32.65 20.33 0.58
C CYS A 356 -34.13 20.00 0.78
N LEU A 357 -34.39 18.83 1.37
CA LEU A 357 -35.74 18.35 1.71
C LEU A 357 -36.60 17.95 0.49
N ARG A 358 -36.00 17.76 -0.70
CA ARG A 358 -36.66 17.31 -1.93
C ARG A 358 -35.94 16.11 -2.54
N GLN A 359 -36.69 15.18 -3.11
CA GLN A 359 -36.16 13.99 -3.79
C GLN A 359 -36.05 14.16 -5.30
N GLN A 360 -36.88 15.04 -5.88
CA GLN A 360 -36.92 15.27 -7.32
C GLN A 360 -35.87 16.30 -7.78
N GLU A 361 -35.18 16.01 -8.88
CA GLU A 361 -34.20 16.87 -9.53
C GLU A 361 -34.87 18.02 -10.32
N THR A 362 -36.16 17.89 -10.68
CA THR A 362 -36.97 18.97 -11.28
C THR A 362 -36.95 20.27 -10.46
N VAL A 363 -36.72 20.17 -9.14
CA VAL A 363 -36.63 21.32 -8.23
C VAL A 363 -35.51 22.29 -8.63
N PHE A 364 -34.47 21.83 -9.32
CA PHE A 364 -33.33 22.66 -9.68
C PHE A 364 -33.57 23.53 -10.92
N ASP A 365 -34.66 23.32 -11.66
CA ASP A 365 -34.94 24.07 -12.89
C ASP A 365 -35.16 25.57 -12.65
N ILE A 366 -35.73 25.93 -11.49
CA ILE A 366 -35.92 27.33 -11.10
C ILE A 366 -34.58 28.08 -10.95
N HIS A 367 -33.47 27.34 -10.84
CA HIS A 367 -32.12 27.86 -10.71
C HIS A 367 -31.33 27.84 -12.03
N PHE A 368 -31.98 27.74 -13.19
CA PHE A 368 -31.30 27.79 -14.48
C PHE A 368 -30.40 29.04 -14.63
N ALA A 369 -30.88 30.21 -14.19
CA ALA A 369 -30.10 31.44 -14.22
C ALA A 369 -28.86 31.40 -13.29
N ASP A 370 -28.97 30.71 -12.14
CA ASP A 370 -27.87 30.53 -11.20
C ASP A 370 -26.81 29.58 -11.78
N PHE A 371 -27.21 28.48 -12.45
CA PHE A 371 -26.28 27.61 -13.17
C PHE A 371 -25.55 28.33 -14.31
N VAL A 372 -26.26 29.19 -15.07
CA VAL A 372 -25.63 30.03 -16.09
C VAL A 372 -24.61 30.97 -15.45
N THR A 373 -24.96 31.58 -14.32
CA THR A 373 -24.05 32.45 -13.56
C THR A 373 -22.79 31.69 -13.14
N ILE A 374 -22.92 30.47 -12.60
CA ILE A 374 -21.78 29.62 -12.23
C ILE A 374 -20.85 29.40 -13.44
N VAL A 375 -21.40 29.03 -14.60
CA VAL A 375 -20.61 28.73 -15.80
C VAL A 375 -19.91 29.97 -16.35
N GLU A 376 -20.61 31.11 -16.46
CA GLU A 376 -20.02 32.34 -17.00
C GLU A 376 -18.95 32.94 -16.06
N GLN A 377 -19.22 32.98 -14.75
CA GLN A 377 -18.26 33.49 -13.78
C GLN A 377 -17.05 32.57 -13.64
N SER A 378 -17.25 31.25 -13.68
CA SER A 378 -16.15 30.29 -13.62
C SER A 378 -15.15 30.47 -14.77
N ARG A 379 -15.62 30.82 -15.96
CA ARG A 379 -14.75 31.13 -17.10
C ARG A 379 -13.82 32.31 -16.79
N LEU A 380 -14.36 33.40 -16.26
CA LEU A 380 -13.58 34.60 -15.90
C LEU A 380 -12.54 34.28 -14.82
N ILE A 381 -12.89 33.44 -13.84
CA ILE A 381 -11.99 33.02 -12.76
C ILE A 381 -10.83 32.20 -13.33
N LEU A 382 -11.12 31.22 -14.20
CA LEU A 382 -10.10 30.36 -14.80
C LEU A 382 -9.17 31.14 -15.74
N ASP A 383 -9.71 32.07 -16.53
CA ASP A 383 -8.91 32.94 -17.38
C ASP A 383 -7.96 33.83 -16.54
N ALA A 384 -8.40 34.28 -15.36
CA ALA A 384 -7.58 35.09 -14.45
C ALA A 384 -6.55 34.28 -13.64
N SER A 385 -6.80 33.00 -13.35
CA SER A 385 -5.90 32.16 -12.56
C SER A 385 -4.85 31.40 -13.38
N ALA A 386 -4.97 31.41 -14.71
CA ALA A 386 -4.01 30.77 -15.61
C ALA A 386 -2.66 31.50 -15.62
N GLY A 387 -1.56 30.74 -15.59
CA GLY A 387 -0.22 31.30 -15.75
C GLY A 387 0.04 31.82 -17.17
N PRO A 388 1.22 32.42 -17.44
CA PRO A 388 1.56 33.00 -18.75
C PRO A 388 1.45 32.04 -19.95
N ASN A 389 1.54 30.73 -19.69
CA ASN A 389 1.44 29.68 -20.70
C ASN A 389 -0.01 29.13 -20.84
N GLY A 390 -1.00 29.74 -20.19
CA GLY A 390 -2.39 29.29 -20.15
C GLY A 390 -2.65 28.08 -19.25
N VAL A 391 -1.66 27.64 -18.47
CA VAL A 391 -1.75 26.46 -17.59
C VAL A 391 -2.20 26.88 -16.19
N GLN A 392 -3.17 26.17 -15.63
CA GLN A 392 -3.62 26.37 -14.25
C GLN A 392 -2.58 25.92 -13.23
N PRO A 393 -2.52 26.54 -12.03
CA PRO A 393 -1.67 26.06 -10.97
C PRO A 393 -2.08 24.64 -10.52
N PRO A 394 -1.13 23.79 -10.11
CA PRO A 394 -1.42 22.41 -9.74
C PRO A 394 -2.24 22.26 -8.45
N PHE A 395 -2.17 23.27 -7.56
CA PHE A 395 -2.87 23.31 -6.29
C PHE A 395 -3.28 24.75 -5.96
N SER A 396 -4.33 24.94 -5.17
CA SER A 396 -4.67 26.22 -4.54
C SER A 396 -5.41 25.95 -3.22
N PHE A 397 -5.23 26.80 -2.20
CA PHE A 397 -6.06 26.75 -0.98
C PHE A 397 -7.43 27.40 -1.15
N GLU A 398 -7.62 28.12 -2.25
CA GLU A 398 -8.91 28.70 -2.54
C GLU A 398 -9.85 27.60 -3.03
N MET A 399 -11.11 27.65 -2.56
CA MET A 399 -12.11 26.66 -2.95
C MET A 399 -12.41 26.74 -4.47
N SER A 400 -12.07 27.87 -5.12
CA SER A 400 -12.17 28.20 -6.57
C SER A 400 -13.50 27.83 -7.27
N VAL A 401 -13.51 26.99 -8.32
CA VAL A 401 -14.68 26.77 -9.19
C VAL A 401 -15.10 25.30 -9.31
N GLY A 402 -14.29 24.37 -8.79
CA GLY A 402 -14.45 22.94 -9.00
C GLY A 402 -15.78 22.40 -8.48
N VAL A 403 -16.10 22.68 -7.21
CA VAL A 403 -17.36 22.23 -6.58
C VAL A 403 -18.59 22.81 -7.29
N PRO A 404 -18.72 24.14 -7.51
CA PRO A 404 -19.84 24.71 -8.27
C PRO A 404 -20.02 24.15 -9.68
N LEU A 405 -18.92 23.92 -10.40
CA LEU A 405 -18.97 23.34 -11.75
C LEU A 405 -19.41 21.87 -11.71
N ALA A 406 -18.86 21.06 -10.80
CA ALA A 406 -19.29 19.67 -10.62
C ALA A 406 -20.78 19.58 -10.25
N MET A 407 -21.24 20.45 -9.34
CA MET A 407 -22.66 20.57 -9.00
C MET A 407 -23.49 20.93 -10.24
N THR A 408 -23.02 21.85 -11.09
CA THR A 408 -23.71 22.20 -12.34
C THR A 408 -23.80 21.00 -13.29
N VAL A 409 -22.73 20.22 -13.44
CA VAL A 409 -22.75 19.00 -14.27
C VAL A 409 -23.72 17.96 -13.72
N LEU A 410 -23.81 17.81 -12.40
CA LEU A 410 -24.64 16.78 -11.78
C LEU A 410 -26.11 17.19 -11.65
N ARG A 411 -26.42 18.43 -11.23
CA ARG A 411 -27.78 18.89 -10.87
C ARG A 411 -28.52 19.62 -11.99
N CYS A 412 -27.83 20.21 -12.97
CA CYS A 412 -28.52 20.87 -14.08
C CYS A 412 -29.11 19.82 -15.03
N ARG A 413 -30.35 20.05 -15.52
CA ARG A 413 -31.01 19.17 -16.49
C ARG A 413 -30.84 19.61 -17.95
N ASP A 414 -30.21 20.76 -18.20
CA ASP A 414 -29.91 21.25 -19.56
C ASP A 414 -28.60 20.64 -20.10
N PRO A 415 -28.65 19.83 -21.17
CA PRO A 415 -27.47 19.13 -21.68
C PRO A 415 -26.35 20.06 -22.18
N ASN A 416 -26.70 21.25 -22.68
CA ASN A 416 -25.69 22.18 -23.21
C ASN A 416 -24.91 22.83 -22.07
N LEU A 417 -25.61 23.27 -21.03
CA LEU A 417 -25.00 23.89 -19.86
C LEU A 417 -24.15 22.88 -19.08
N ARG A 418 -24.58 21.62 -18.96
CA ARG A 418 -23.78 20.54 -18.36
C ARG A 418 -22.45 20.33 -19.09
N ARG A 419 -22.46 20.24 -20.44
CA ARG A 419 -21.23 20.07 -21.22
C ARG A 419 -20.29 21.25 -21.13
N ARG A 420 -20.83 22.48 -21.09
CA ARG A 420 -20.04 23.71 -20.84
C ARG A 420 -19.39 23.67 -19.45
N ALA A 421 -20.15 23.31 -18.41
CA ALA A 421 -19.63 23.18 -17.05
C ALA A 421 -18.55 22.09 -16.95
N LEU A 422 -18.75 20.93 -17.58
CA LEU A 422 -17.78 19.84 -17.63
C LEU A 422 -16.49 20.27 -18.34
N GLY A 423 -16.60 21.03 -19.43
CA GLY A 423 -15.46 21.61 -20.14
C GLY A 423 -14.63 22.52 -19.23
N LEU A 424 -15.28 23.42 -18.49
CA LEU A 424 -14.60 24.29 -17.52
C LEU A 424 -14.02 23.51 -16.33
N LEU A 425 -14.70 22.47 -15.85
CA LEU A 425 -14.21 21.64 -14.73
C LEU A 425 -12.91 20.93 -15.08
N ARG A 426 -12.75 20.48 -16.33
CA ARG A 426 -11.49 19.91 -16.83
C ARG A 426 -10.36 20.92 -16.97
N LEU A 427 -10.71 22.19 -17.17
CA LEU A 427 -9.76 23.29 -17.26
C LEU A 427 -9.41 23.89 -15.90
N ALA A 428 -10.09 23.49 -14.83
CA ALA A 428 -9.85 24.01 -13.49
C ALA A 428 -8.50 23.52 -12.90
N PRO A 429 -7.92 24.25 -11.92
CA PRO A 429 -6.80 23.75 -11.13
C PRO A 429 -7.02 22.29 -10.72
N PRO A 430 -6.05 21.39 -10.95
CA PRO A 430 -6.23 19.96 -10.68
C PRO A 430 -6.67 19.67 -9.24
N ILE A 431 -6.19 20.47 -8.28
CA ILE A 431 -6.55 20.35 -6.87
C ILE A 431 -6.89 21.72 -6.27
N GLN A 432 -8.04 21.81 -5.60
CA GLN A 432 -8.58 23.01 -4.95
C GLN A 432 -8.94 22.70 -3.49
N GLY A 433 -8.09 23.12 -2.55
CA GLY A 433 -8.10 22.64 -1.18
C GLY A 433 -7.90 21.12 -1.18
N PHE A 434 -8.96 20.39 -0.91
CA PHE A 434 -8.96 18.92 -0.98
C PHE A 434 -9.64 18.37 -2.24
N PHE A 435 -10.32 19.23 -3.01
CA PHE A 435 -11.16 18.83 -4.15
C PHE A 435 -10.32 18.56 -5.39
N LYS A 436 -10.44 17.34 -5.94
CA LYS A 436 -9.71 16.92 -7.15
C LYS A 436 -10.58 17.08 -8.39
N CYS A 437 -10.33 18.11 -9.20
CA CYS A 437 -11.17 18.45 -10.35
C CYS A 437 -11.13 17.40 -11.47
N ALA A 438 -9.95 16.88 -11.82
CA ALA A 438 -9.80 15.95 -12.94
C ALA A 438 -10.51 14.60 -12.71
N PRO A 439 -10.34 13.94 -11.54
CA PRO A 439 -11.14 12.78 -11.21
C PRO A 439 -12.64 13.12 -11.23
N VAL A 440 -13.10 14.16 -10.52
CA VAL A 440 -14.53 14.51 -10.46
C VAL A 440 -15.12 14.78 -11.84
N ALA A 441 -14.38 15.41 -12.76
CA ALA A 441 -14.81 15.58 -14.14
C ALA A 441 -15.09 14.24 -14.86
N LEU A 442 -14.23 13.23 -14.67
CA LEU A 442 -14.39 11.91 -15.28
C LEU A 442 -15.65 11.20 -14.76
N LEU A 443 -15.87 11.25 -13.45
CA LEU A 443 -17.05 10.66 -12.82
C LEU A 443 -18.34 11.37 -13.23
N SER A 444 -18.35 12.71 -13.15
CA SER A 444 -19.49 13.52 -13.58
C SER A 444 -19.80 13.34 -15.08
N GLU A 445 -18.79 13.18 -15.93
CA GLU A 445 -19.00 12.85 -17.34
C GLU A 445 -19.66 11.49 -17.53
N THR A 446 -19.22 10.48 -16.77
CA THR A 446 -19.77 9.12 -16.85
C THR A 446 -21.25 9.12 -16.47
N LEU A 447 -21.59 9.76 -15.35
CA LEU A 447 -22.97 9.92 -14.89
C LEU A 447 -23.82 10.70 -15.90
N MET A 448 -23.30 11.82 -16.39
CA MET A 448 -23.98 12.62 -17.43
C MET A 448 -24.26 11.78 -18.68
N LYS A 449 -23.31 10.97 -19.15
CA LYS A 449 -23.49 10.09 -20.32
C LYS A 449 -24.54 9.01 -20.07
N LEU A 450 -24.60 8.44 -18.87
CA LEU A 450 -25.62 7.44 -18.50
C LEU A 450 -27.02 8.04 -18.51
N GLU A 451 -27.22 9.19 -17.87
CA GLU A 451 -28.52 9.89 -17.85
C GLU A 451 -28.96 10.32 -19.25
N GLU A 452 -28.05 10.88 -20.04
CA GLU A 452 -28.34 11.30 -21.42
C GLU A 452 -28.66 10.08 -22.31
N GLY A 453 -27.94 8.97 -22.14
CA GLY A 453 -28.21 7.71 -22.83
C GLY A 453 -29.59 7.14 -22.50
N TYR A 454 -29.95 7.11 -21.21
CA TYR A 454 -31.26 6.64 -20.78
C TYR A 454 -32.40 7.58 -21.22
N SER A 455 -32.16 8.90 -21.22
CA SER A 455 -33.11 9.88 -21.77
C SER A 455 -33.39 9.64 -23.26
N LEU A 456 -32.40 9.23 -24.04
CA LEU A 456 -32.59 8.86 -25.45
C LEU A 456 -33.40 7.57 -25.58
N ALA A 457 -33.12 6.56 -24.75
CA ALA A 457 -33.88 5.30 -24.74
C ALA A 457 -35.37 5.53 -24.41
N LEU A 458 -35.69 6.33 -23.38
CA LEU A 458 -37.08 6.67 -23.03
C LEU A 458 -37.83 7.38 -24.18
N ARG A 459 -37.13 8.23 -24.93
CA ARG A 459 -37.71 8.92 -26.10
C ARG A 459 -37.92 7.97 -27.27
N GLN A 460 -37.13 6.91 -27.39
CA GLN A 460 -37.30 5.85 -28.39
C GLN A 460 -38.41 4.85 -28.01
N ASP A 461 -38.55 4.49 -26.74
CA ASP A 461 -39.64 3.63 -26.24
C ASP A 461 -41.02 4.28 -26.39
N ASN A 462 -41.13 5.60 -26.17
CA ASN A 462 -42.35 6.34 -26.47
C ASN A 462 -42.68 6.42 -27.98
N SER A 463 -41.76 6.03 -28.86
CA SER A 463 -42.00 5.87 -30.31
C SER A 463 -42.34 4.43 -30.72
N MET A 464 -42.18 3.45 -29.81
CA MET A 464 -42.46 2.02 -30.02
C MET A 464 -43.44 1.47 -28.98
N ALA A 465 -44.63 2.05 -28.92
CA ALA A 465 -45.77 1.39 -28.29
C ALA A 465 -46.29 0.23 -29.18
N HIS A 466 -45.50 -0.83 -29.37
CA HIS A 466 -45.91 -2.19 -29.74
C HIS A 466 -44.71 -3.15 -29.78
N SER A 467 -44.29 -3.70 -28.62
CA SER A 467 -43.99 -5.13 -28.43
C SER A 467 -43.28 -5.37 -27.10
N HIS A 468 -43.77 -6.33 -26.33
CA HIS A 468 -43.28 -6.74 -25.01
C HIS A 468 -41.92 -7.43 -25.01
N LYS A 469 -41.27 -7.32 -23.83
CA LYS A 469 -40.15 -8.09 -23.24
C LYS A 469 -38.78 -7.44 -23.38
N PHE A 470 -38.21 -6.96 -22.27
CA PHE A 470 -36.85 -7.27 -21.82
C PHE A 470 -36.69 -6.82 -20.36
N LEU A 471 -36.79 -7.77 -19.43
CA LEU A 471 -36.18 -7.71 -18.11
C LEU A 471 -35.39 -8.99 -17.98
N ASP A 472 -34.10 -8.93 -18.28
CA ASP A 472 -33.12 -9.91 -17.86
C ASP A 472 -31.82 -9.19 -17.51
N ASN A 473 -31.38 -9.43 -16.28
CA ASN A 473 -30.11 -9.01 -15.70
C ASN A 473 -28.95 -9.59 -16.53
N ASN A 474 -28.22 -8.78 -17.30
CA ASN A 474 -26.81 -8.98 -17.71
C ASN A 474 -26.36 -8.00 -18.82
N VAL A 475 -26.26 -6.69 -18.56
CA VAL A 475 -25.47 -5.80 -19.42
C VAL A 475 -24.67 -4.80 -18.58
N LEU A 476 -23.52 -5.25 -18.09
CA LEU A 476 -22.44 -4.38 -17.61
C LEU A 476 -21.09 -4.89 -18.14
N ILE A 477 -21.06 -5.35 -19.40
CA ILE A 477 -19.82 -5.61 -20.15
C ILE A 477 -20.10 -5.27 -21.62
N GLY A 478 -19.46 -4.21 -22.13
CA GLY A 478 -19.47 -3.89 -23.56
C GLY A 478 -19.54 -2.40 -23.85
N LEU A 479 -18.40 -1.69 -23.76
CA LEU A 479 -18.19 -0.43 -24.46
C LEU A 479 -17.93 -0.72 -25.94
N PRO A 480 -18.72 -0.22 -26.91
CA PRO A 480 -18.26 -0.11 -28.27
C PRO A 480 -17.44 1.17 -28.40
N ALA A 481 -16.20 1.01 -28.83
CA ALA A 481 -15.37 2.07 -29.35
C ALA A 481 -16.02 2.73 -30.59
N ALA A 482 -15.66 4.00 -30.80
CA ALA A 482 -15.95 4.84 -31.96
C ALA A 482 -17.32 5.54 -32.01
N ILE A 483 -17.33 6.82 -31.63
CA ILE A 483 -18.10 7.84 -32.37
C ILE A 483 -17.17 9.03 -32.62
N THR A 484 -16.83 9.17 -33.90
CA THR A 484 -16.11 10.27 -34.52
C THR A 484 -16.85 11.60 -34.44
N THR A 485 -16.07 12.66 -34.42
CA THR A 485 -16.44 14.06 -34.64
C THR A 485 -17.47 14.24 -35.77
N HIS A 486 -18.62 14.83 -35.45
CA HIS A 486 -19.45 15.53 -36.45
C HIS A 486 -20.10 16.76 -35.85
N GLU A 487 -19.80 17.91 -36.48
CA GLU A 487 -20.48 19.18 -36.32
C GLU A 487 -21.96 19.07 -36.75
N GLY A 488 -22.83 19.80 -36.06
CA GLY A 488 -24.08 20.29 -36.63
C GLY A 488 -25.36 19.55 -36.25
N ILE A 489 -25.82 19.69 -34.99
CA ILE A 489 -27.27 19.60 -34.68
C ILE A 489 -27.64 20.76 -33.76
N LYS A 490 -28.19 21.83 -34.34
CA LYS A 490 -29.03 22.80 -33.63
C LYS A 490 -30.44 22.21 -33.53
N SER A 491 -30.73 21.52 -32.44
CA SER A 491 -32.10 21.31 -31.96
C SER A 491 -32.11 21.64 -30.48
N GLN A 492 -33.08 22.44 -30.01
CA GLN A 492 -33.32 22.65 -28.58
C GLN A 492 -33.37 21.27 -27.91
N ALA A 493 -32.29 20.92 -27.18
CA ALA A 493 -32.22 19.65 -26.49
C ALA A 493 -33.23 19.75 -25.35
N ALA A 494 -34.34 19.00 -25.45
CA ALA A 494 -35.29 18.90 -24.36
C ALA A 494 -34.55 18.49 -23.07
N LEU A 495 -34.93 19.10 -21.94
CA LEU A 495 -34.36 18.80 -20.63
C LEU A 495 -34.33 17.29 -20.37
N ILE A 496 -33.33 16.84 -19.61
CA ILE A 496 -33.27 15.45 -19.17
C ILE A 496 -34.49 15.16 -18.30
N PRO A 497 -35.35 14.19 -18.67
CA PRO A 497 -36.53 13.81 -17.90
C PRO A 497 -36.13 13.36 -16.49
N GLU A 498 -37.03 13.53 -15.53
CA GLU A 498 -36.79 13.15 -14.14
C GLU A 498 -36.46 11.67 -14.00
N GLU A 499 -37.14 10.82 -14.78
CA GLU A 499 -36.99 9.37 -14.78
C GLU A 499 -35.62 8.92 -15.30
N ALA A 500 -34.90 9.80 -16.00
CA ALA A 500 -33.56 9.54 -16.49
C ALA A 500 -32.45 10.04 -15.56
N ARG A 501 -32.81 10.68 -14.45
CA ARG A 501 -31.86 11.19 -13.45
C ARG A 501 -31.45 10.07 -12.51
N ILE A 502 -30.17 10.00 -12.19
CA ILE A 502 -29.62 9.03 -11.25
C ILE A 502 -29.70 9.65 -9.86
N HIS A 503 -30.70 9.31 -9.07
CA HIS A 503 -30.79 9.88 -7.71
C HIS A 503 -29.60 9.44 -6.82
N ASP A 504 -29.28 10.24 -5.80
CA ASP A 504 -28.32 9.90 -4.74
C ASP A 504 -26.82 9.97 -5.12
N TYR A 505 -26.44 10.84 -6.07
CA TYR A 505 -25.04 11.10 -6.47
C TYR A 505 -24.10 11.43 -5.29
N VAL A 506 -24.54 12.27 -4.35
CA VAL A 506 -23.69 12.84 -3.30
C VAL A 506 -23.47 11.87 -2.15
N SER A 507 -24.45 11.01 -1.89
CA SER A 507 -24.43 10.09 -0.76
C SER A 507 -23.72 8.77 -1.04
N SER A 508 -23.50 8.43 -2.30
CA SER A 508 -22.75 7.26 -2.76
C SER A 508 -21.29 7.61 -3.12
N ILE A 509 -21.03 8.86 -3.52
CA ILE A 509 -19.69 9.33 -3.94
C ILE A 509 -18.96 10.07 -2.80
N PHE A 510 -19.67 10.79 -1.92
CA PHE A 510 -19.07 11.69 -0.92
C PHE A 510 -19.50 11.45 0.55
N ASN A 511 -20.48 10.57 0.79
CA ASN A 511 -20.82 10.09 2.12
C ASN A 511 -20.52 8.58 2.21
N MET A 512 -19.40 8.21 2.83
CA MET A 512 -19.36 6.91 3.50
C MET A 512 -20.36 7.00 4.67
N PRO A 513 -21.29 6.05 4.82
CA PRO A 513 -22.24 6.07 5.93
C PRO A 513 -21.52 6.04 7.27
N GLU A 514 -21.80 7.03 8.11
CA GLU A 514 -21.77 6.83 9.56
C GLU A 514 -22.72 5.66 9.85
N GLN A 515 -22.17 4.59 10.41
CA GLN A 515 -22.88 3.34 10.71
C GLN A 515 -23.71 2.84 9.52
N LEU A 516 -23.04 2.28 8.51
CA LEU A 516 -23.71 1.16 7.87
C LEU A 516 -23.95 0.11 8.97
N ASP A 517 -25.21 -0.29 9.12
CA ASP A 517 -25.56 -1.65 9.53
C ASP A 517 -24.98 -2.57 8.44
N LEU A 518 -23.65 -2.68 8.35
CA LEU A 518 -22.94 -3.59 7.44
C LEU A 518 -23.24 -4.98 7.99
N ASP A 519 -24.03 -5.76 7.27
CA ASP A 519 -24.18 -7.18 7.54
C ASP A 519 -22.87 -7.89 7.16
N LEU A 520 -21.83 -7.75 7.99
CA LEU A 520 -20.52 -8.38 7.80
C LEU A 520 -20.60 -9.87 8.15
N ASP A 521 -19.80 -10.68 7.47
CA ASP A 521 -19.75 -12.11 7.76
C ASP A 521 -18.89 -12.37 9.00
N LEU A 522 -17.77 -11.65 9.14
CA LEU A 522 -16.86 -11.75 10.27
C LEU A 522 -16.30 -10.37 10.63
N ILE A 523 -16.25 -10.07 11.92
CA ILE A 523 -15.49 -8.95 12.49
C ILE A 523 -14.41 -9.50 13.42
N VAL A 524 -13.19 -8.98 13.31
CA VAL A 524 -12.11 -9.18 14.27
C VAL A 524 -11.81 -7.86 14.96
N LEU A 525 -12.05 -7.79 16.27
CA LEU A 525 -11.84 -6.61 17.09
C LEU A 525 -10.47 -6.64 17.76
N ASN A 526 -9.91 -5.46 18.04
CA ASN A 526 -8.74 -5.28 18.89
C ASN A 526 -7.52 -6.10 18.45
N CYS A 527 -7.17 -6.09 17.17
CA CYS A 527 -6.03 -6.85 16.68
C CYS A 527 -4.80 -5.99 16.39
N THR A 528 -3.62 -6.60 16.55
CA THR A 528 -2.35 -6.07 16.06
C THR A 528 -2.07 -6.70 14.69
N LEU A 529 -2.48 -6.05 13.61
CA LEU A 529 -2.24 -6.56 12.25
C LEU A 529 -0.79 -6.31 11.83
N ALA A 530 -0.10 -7.36 11.39
CA ALA A 530 1.21 -7.26 10.77
C ALA A 530 1.16 -7.63 9.29
N THR A 531 1.70 -6.74 8.45
CA THR A 531 1.94 -6.96 7.03
C THR A 531 3.44 -6.84 6.74
N VAL A 532 3.86 -6.90 5.46
CA VAL A 532 5.26 -6.63 5.10
C VAL A 532 5.65 -5.16 5.24
N GLU A 533 4.69 -4.24 5.26
CA GLU A 533 4.92 -2.78 5.31
C GLU A 533 4.73 -2.26 6.74
N ASP A 534 3.61 -2.62 7.37
CA ASP A 534 3.15 -2.00 8.60
C ASP A 534 2.75 -3.00 9.69
N VAL A 535 2.82 -2.52 10.94
CA VAL A 535 2.23 -3.16 12.11
C VAL A 535 1.29 -2.16 12.78
N VAL A 536 -0.01 -2.45 12.79
CA VAL A 536 -1.05 -1.49 13.19
C VAL A 536 -2.08 -2.11 14.14
N GLN A 537 -2.60 -1.30 15.05
CA GLN A 537 -3.77 -1.66 15.86
C GLN A 537 -5.04 -1.33 15.08
N CYS A 538 -5.88 -2.34 14.83
CA CYS A 538 -7.06 -2.19 14.00
C CYS A 538 -8.18 -3.15 14.36
N ASP A 539 -9.35 -2.91 13.77
CA ASP A 539 -10.40 -3.92 13.60
C ASP A 539 -10.46 -4.33 12.11
N ILE A 540 -10.81 -5.58 11.84
CA ILE A 540 -10.92 -6.14 10.49
C ILE A 540 -12.38 -6.51 10.24
N GLY A 541 -12.96 -6.00 9.16
CA GLY A 541 -14.26 -6.41 8.64
C GLY A 541 -14.09 -7.32 7.42
N VAL A 542 -14.87 -8.40 7.38
CA VAL A 542 -14.87 -9.40 6.31
C VAL A 542 -16.26 -9.52 5.71
N LYS A 543 -16.32 -9.56 4.38
CA LYS A 543 -17.56 -9.74 3.62
C LYS A 543 -17.28 -10.49 2.33
N ASP A 544 -18.16 -11.44 2.00
CA ASP A 544 -18.14 -12.19 0.74
C ASP A 544 -16.75 -12.78 0.45
N GLU A 545 -16.21 -13.50 1.44
CA GLU A 545 -14.91 -14.19 1.42
C GLU A 545 -13.66 -13.30 1.30
N LYS A 546 -13.82 -11.97 1.35
CA LYS A 546 -12.75 -11.00 1.19
C LYS A 546 -12.57 -10.10 2.41
N ILE A 547 -11.37 -9.56 2.53
CA ILE A 547 -11.14 -8.42 3.42
C ILE A 547 -12.01 -7.27 2.91
N HIS A 548 -12.95 -6.83 3.72
CA HIS A 548 -13.84 -5.72 3.38
C HIS A 548 -13.25 -4.39 3.88
N SER A 549 -12.77 -4.38 5.12
CA SER A 549 -12.22 -3.17 5.74
C SER A 549 -11.15 -3.51 6.77
N ILE A 550 -10.18 -2.61 6.89
CA ILE A 550 -9.22 -2.54 7.99
C ILE A 550 -9.32 -1.11 8.50
N VAL A 551 -9.76 -0.94 9.75
CA VAL A 551 -10.12 0.36 10.32
C VAL A 551 -9.47 0.54 11.68
N PRO A 552 -9.28 1.77 12.18
CA PRO A 552 -8.72 2.00 13.51
C PRO A 552 -9.45 1.18 14.58
N GLN A 553 -8.70 0.68 15.57
CA GLN A 553 -9.25 -0.10 16.66
C GLN A 553 -10.47 0.59 17.30
N GLY A 554 -11.54 -0.17 17.53
CA GLY A 554 -12.80 0.31 18.10
C GLY A 554 -13.77 0.87 17.08
N SER A 555 -13.40 1.02 15.80
CA SER A 555 -14.29 1.54 14.76
C SER A 555 -15.42 0.58 14.42
N LEU A 556 -15.24 -0.73 14.63
CA LEU A 556 -16.30 -1.74 14.42
C LEU A 556 -17.01 -2.14 15.72
N ALA A 557 -16.70 -1.47 16.84
CA ALA A 557 -17.36 -1.73 18.11
C ALA A 557 -18.87 -1.42 18.00
N GLY A 558 -19.71 -2.44 18.23
CA GLY A 558 -21.17 -2.33 18.11
C GLY A 558 -21.73 -2.54 16.71
N SER A 559 -20.88 -2.80 15.70
CA SER A 559 -21.35 -3.24 14.37
C SER A 559 -21.88 -4.67 14.43
N LYS A 560 -22.86 -5.00 13.58
CA LYS A 560 -23.40 -6.36 13.47
C LYS A 560 -22.54 -7.20 12.54
N ALA A 561 -22.35 -8.48 12.90
CA ALA A 561 -21.77 -9.48 12.01
C ALA A 561 -22.27 -10.87 12.39
N LYS A 562 -22.19 -11.83 11.45
CA LYS A 562 -22.54 -13.24 11.75
C LYS A 562 -21.61 -13.85 12.80
N LYS A 563 -20.33 -13.47 12.79
CA LYS A 563 -19.35 -13.84 13.82
C LYS A 563 -18.50 -12.64 14.22
N ILE A 564 -18.22 -12.49 15.52
CA ILE A 564 -17.33 -11.46 16.06
C ILE A 564 -16.27 -12.17 16.89
N ILE A 565 -15.00 -11.88 16.63
CA ILE A 565 -13.85 -12.40 17.37
C ILE A 565 -13.12 -11.23 18.03
N ASP A 566 -12.94 -11.28 19.34
CA ASP A 566 -12.03 -10.37 20.03
C ASP A 566 -10.62 -10.96 20.03
N ALA A 567 -9.70 -10.32 19.31
CA ALA A 567 -8.31 -10.70 19.24
C ALA A 567 -7.54 -10.37 20.53
N LYS A 568 -8.07 -9.51 21.42
CA LYS A 568 -7.44 -9.15 22.71
C LYS A 568 -6.01 -8.61 22.57
N GLY A 569 -5.79 -7.79 21.55
CA GLY A 569 -4.48 -7.25 21.18
C GLY A 569 -3.57 -8.25 20.46
N ALA A 570 -4.03 -9.48 20.22
CA ALA A 570 -3.22 -10.51 19.58
C ALA A 570 -2.72 -10.08 18.20
N LEU A 571 -1.57 -10.63 17.85
CA LEU A 571 -1.00 -10.53 16.53
C LEU A 571 -1.93 -11.21 15.50
N VAL A 572 -2.15 -10.53 14.38
CA VAL A 572 -2.82 -11.07 13.19
C VAL A 572 -1.87 -10.99 12.01
N THR A 573 -1.70 -12.09 11.29
CA THR A 573 -0.87 -12.16 10.08
C THR A 573 -1.70 -12.71 8.93
N PRO A 574 -1.33 -12.45 7.65
CA PRO A 574 -1.87 -13.22 6.54
C PRO A 574 -1.72 -14.72 6.77
N GLY A 575 -2.64 -15.49 6.20
CA GLY A 575 -2.60 -16.95 6.23
C GLY A 575 -1.30 -17.46 5.61
N GLY A 576 -0.69 -18.45 6.25
CA GLY A 576 0.54 -19.04 5.72
C GLY A 576 0.32 -19.68 4.37
N ILE A 577 1.34 -19.57 3.51
CA ILE A 577 1.42 -20.29 2.24
C ILE A 577 2.61 -21.22 2.33
N ASP A 578 2.36 -22.53 2.33
CA ASP A 578 3.42 -23.54 2.33
C ASP A 578 3.58 -24.10 0.91
N ALA A 579 4.70 -23.80 0.28
CA ALA A 579 4.93 -24.11 -1.13
C ALA A 579 5.78 -25.36 -1.36
N HIS A 580 5.96 -26.20 -0.34
CA HIS A 580 6.71 -27.45 -0.46
C HIS A 580 6.02 -28.54 0.36
N VAL A 581 4.96 -29.11 -0.19
CA VAL A 581 4.15 -30.13 0.49
C VAL A 581 3.97 -31.36 -0.39
N HIS A 582 4.35 -32.52 0.11
CA HIS A 582 4.21 -33.82 -0.53
C HIS A 582 3.03 -34.55 0.13
N LEU A 583 1.86 -34.52 -0.52
CA LEU A 583 0.65 -35.20 -0.04
C LEU A 583 0.27 -36.27 -1.01
N GLN A 584 0.07 -37.48 -0.48
CA GLN A 584 -0.40 -38.59 -1.27
C GLN A 584 0.44 -38.64 -2.55
N GLU A 585 1.72 -38.96 -2.51
CA GLU A 585 2.49 -39.13 -3.76
C GLU A 585 2.47 -40.61 -4.18
N PRO A 586 2.46 -40.91 -5.48
CA PRO A 586 2.80 -42.26 -5.90
C PRO A 586 4.21 -42.61 -5.38
N PRO A 587 4.52 -43.89 -5.09
CA PRO A 587 5.88 -44.30 -4.74
C PRO A 587 6.79 -44.06 -5.95
N LEU A 588 7.58 -42.98 -5.92
CA LEU A 588 8.48 -42.58 -7.00
C LEU A 588 9.88 -43.18 -6.85
N PHE A 589 10.37 -43.26 -5.61
CA PHE A 589 11.68 -43.80 -5.24
C PHE A 589 11.65 -44.23 -3.76
N GLY A 590 12.49 -45.20 -3.40
CA GLY A 590 12.55 -45.75 -2.03
C GLY A 590 11.40 -46.71 -1.69
N LEU A 591 11.38 -47.16 -0.43
CA LEU A 591 10.34 -48.04 0.11
C LEU A 591 9.34 -47.18 0.91
N GLY A 592 8.18 -46.87 0.35
CA GLY A 592 7.11 -46.25 1.14
C GLY A 592 6.07 -45.43 0.37
N SER A 593 5.05 -45.02 1.11
CA SER A 593 4.01 -44.10 0.65
C SER A 593 3.77 -43.03 1.72
N THR A 594 3.55 -41.79 1.31
CA THR A 594 3.29 -40.69 2.24
C THR A 594 2.08 -41.01 3.13
N ALA A 595 2.23 -40.82 4.44
CA ALA A 595 1.18 -41.09 5.43
C ALA A 595 -0.01 -40.13 5.30
N ASP A 596 0.26 -38.85 4.99
CA ASP A 596 -0.80 -37.87 4.83
C ASP A 596 -1.45 -37.89 3.45
N SER A 597 -2.78 -37.78 3.48
CA SER A 597 -3.64 -37.50 2.33
C SER A 597 -3.81 -36.00 2.09
N PHE A 598 -4.46 -35.63 1.00
CA PHE A 598 -4.92 -34.24 0.83
C PHE A 598 -5.86 -33.80 1.96
N GLU A 599 -6.66 -34.71 2.52
CA GLU A 599 -7.51 -34.42 3.68
C GLU A 599 -6.66 -34.13 4.92
N SER A 600 -5.87 -35.11 5.37
CA SER A 600 -5.13 -35.01 6.64
C SER A 600 -4.02 -33.96 6.59
N GLY A 601 -3.31 -33.83 5.46
CA GLY A 601 -2.27 -32.83 5.28
C GLY A 601 -2.80 -31.39 5.27
N THR A 602 -3.93 -31.13 4.61
CA THR A 602 -4.54 -29.78 4.63
C THR A 602 -5.25 -29.48 5.94
N ARG A 603 -5.76 -30.50 6.64
CA ARG A 603 -6.25 -30.38 8.02
C ARG A 603 -5.13 -29.95 8.97
N ALA A 604 -3.97 -30.59 8.88
CA ALA A 604 -2.76 -30.20 9.61
C ALA A 604 -2.30 -28.78 9.22
N ALA A 605 -2.39 -28.40 7.95
CA ALA A 605 -2.02 -27.06 7.48
C ALA A 605 -2.86 -25.96 8.16
N ILE A 606 -4.20 -26.09 8.17
CA ILE A 606 -5.07 -25.07 8.79
C ILE A 606 -4.89 -25.02 10.32
N ALA A 607 -4.61 -26.15 10.98
CA ALA A 607 -4.32 -26.22 12.41
C ALA A 607 -2.99 -25.50 12.77
N GLY A 608 -2.08 -25.43 11.80
CA GLY A 608 -0.80 -24.70 11.89
C GLY A 608 -0.82 -23.27 11.34
N GLY A 609 -1.98 -22.76 10.91
CA GLY A 609 -2.12 -21.38 10.40
C GLY A 609 -1.80 -21.22 8.92
N THR A 610 -1.58 -22.31 8.20
CA THR A 610 -1.38 -22.31 6.74
C THR A 610 -2.73 -22.44 6.04
N THR A 611 -3.11 -21.42 5.26
CA THR A 611 -4.39 -21.35 4.54
C THR A 611 -4.27 -21.75 3.07
N THR A 612 -3.05 -21.83 2.53
CA THR A 612 -2.79 -22.28 1.17
C THR A 612 -1.58 -23.22 1.14
N ILE A 613 -1.69 -24.34 0.42
CA ILE A 613 -0.54 -25.20 0.12
C ILE A 613 -0.26 -25.23 -1.38
N VAL A 614 0.99 -25.47 -1.76
CA VAL A 614 1.34 -25.87 -3.14
C VAL A 614 1.98 -27.25 -3.06
N ALA A 615 1.23 -28.25 -3.52
CA ALA A 615 1.65 -29.64 -3.49
C ALA A 615 2.38 -30.03 -4.78
N PHE A 616 3.03 -31.19 -4.82
CA PHE A 616 3.64 -31.68 -6.05
C PHE A 616 2.75 -32.70 -6.78
N ALA A 617 2.75 -32.60 -8.10
CA ALA A 617 2.18 -33.56 -9.03
C ALA A 617 3.34 -34.26 -9.76
N PRO A 618 3.72 -35.48 -9.32
CA PRO A 618 4.98 -36.07 -9.78
C PRO A 618 4.88 -36.94 -11.03
N GLN A 619 5.62 -36.56 -12.07
CA GLN A 619 5.78 -37.39 -13.27
C GLN A 619 6.72 -38.57 -12.99
N ARG A 620 6.30 -39.79 -13.32
CA ARG A 620 7.20 -40.95 -13.30
C ARG A 620 8.13 -40.91 -14.51
N LYS A 621 9.37 -41.38 -14.37
CA LYS A 621 10.39 -41.34 -15.43
C LYS A 621 9.97 -41.93 -16.79
N HIS A 622 9.07 -42.90 -16.81
CA HIS A 622 8.59 -43.56 -18.04
C HIS A 622 7.35 -42.90 -18.65
N GLU A 623 6.71 -41.95 -17.95
CA GLU A 623 5.56 -41.21 -18.46
C GLU A 623 6.03 -40.10 -19.40
N ASP A 624 5.26 -39.82 -20.45
CA ASP A 624 5.61 -38.86 -21.51
C ASP A 624 4.80 -37.55 -21.43
N SER A 625 3.84 -37.45 -20.50
CA SER A 625 2.90 -36.34 -20.35
C SER A 625 2.83 -35.89 -18.89
N VAL A 626 3.04 -34.59 -18.65
CA VAL A 626 2.86 -33.95 -17.35
C VAL A 626 1.41 -33.49 -17.15
N LEU A 627 0.65 -33.30 -18.22
CA LEU A 627 -0.79 -33.03 -18.14
C LEU A 627 -1.57 -34.22 -17.56
N ALA A 628 -1.20 -35.46 -17.92
CA ALA A 628 -1.79 -36.64 -17.31
C ALA A 628 -1.51 -36.70 -15.80
N THR A 629 -0.28 -36.38 -15.39
CA THR A 629 0.10 -36.26 -13.98
C THR A 629 -0.73 -35.20 -13.24
N LEU A 630 -0.93 -34.03 -13.87
CA LEU A 630 -1.76 -32.96 -13.30
C LEU A 630 -3.20 -33.40 -13.09
N ALA A 631 -3.80 -34.10 -14.07
CA ALA A 631 -5.16 -34.62 -13.95
C ALA A 631 -5.30 -35.59 -12.77
N CYS A 632 -4.35 -36.53 -12.61
CA CYS A 632 -4.34 -37.44 -11.45
C CYS A 632 -4.18 -36.70 -10.12
N ALA A 633 -3.40 -35.62 -10.07
CA ALA A 633 -3.28 -34.80 -8.86
C ALA A 633 -4.60 -34.10 -8.50
N HIS A 634 -5.31 -33.55 -9.49
CA HIS A 634 -6.64 -32.98 -9.29
C HIS A 634 -7.64 -34.01 -8.78
N GLU A 635 -7.67 -35.23 -9.33
CA GLU A 635 -8.57 -36.30 -8.89
C GLU A 635 -8.41 -36.63 -7.41
N ARG A 636 -7.17 -36.60 -6.91
CA ARG A 636 -6.85 -36.94 -5.51
C ARG A 636 -7.17 -35.81 -4.54
N ALA A 637 -7.00 -34.56 -4.95
CA ALA A 637 -7.32 -33.40 -4.13
C ALA A 637 -8.82 -33.04 -4.13
N ASN A 638 -9.56 -33.49 -5.15
CA ASN A 638 -10.97 -33.13 -5.35
C ASN A 638 -11.84 -33.43 -4.12
N ASN A 639 -12.48 -32.40 -3.57
CA ASN A 639 -13.31 -32.44 -2.37
C ASN A 639 -12.62 -33.01 -1.10
N GLN A 640 -11.29 -33.04 -1.05
CA GLN A 640 -10.53 -33.50 0.12
C GLN A 640 -9.99 -32.35 0.98
N CYS A 641 -9.65 -31.22 0.37
CA CYS A 641 -8.84 -30.20 1.03
C CYS A 641 -9.64 -29.31 2.00
N TYR A 642 -9.04 -29.00 3.15
CA TYR A 642 -9.49 -27.97 4.09
C TYR A 642 -8.94 -26.58 3.75
N SER A 643 -7.70 -26.52 3.25
CA SER A 643 -7.03 -25.30 2.79
C SER A 643 -7.16 -25.12 1.28
N ASP A 644 -6.96 -23.91 0.78
CA ASP A 644 -6.74 -23.74 -0.66
C ASP A 644 -5.45 -24.44 -1.08
N TYR A 645 -5.38 -24.84 -2.36
CA TYR A 645 -4.25 -25.60 -2.86
C TYR A 645 -3.93 -25.30 -4.32
N SER A 646 -2.70 -25.55 -4.73
CA SER A 646 -2.27 -25.58 -6.13
C SER A 646 -1.19 -26.65 -6.32
N PHE A 647 -0.64 -26.79 -7.53
CA PHE A 647 0.37 -27.80 -7.85
C PHE A 647 1.65 -27.22 -8.45
N HIS A 648 2.78 -27.81 -8.09
CA HIS A 648 4.02 -27.85 -8.86
C HIS A 648 4.04 -29.13 -9.70
N LEU A 649 4.48 -29.07 -10.95
CA LEU A 649 4.71 -30.29 -11.74
C LEU A 649 6.16 -30.74 -11.58
N ILE A 650 6.41 -31.97 -11.11
CA ILE A 650 7.77 -32.53 -11.15
C ILE A 650 8.02 -33.09 -12.54
N ILE A 651 9.08 -32.60 -13.20
CA ILE A 651 9.50 -33.07 -14.51
C ILE A 651 10.66 -34.05 -14.33
N SER A 652 10.37 -35.32 -14.57
CA SER A 652 11.36 -36.40 -14.52
C SER A 652 11.78 -36.83 -15.92
N ASN A 653 10.94 -36.63 -16.93
CA ASN A 653 11.19 -37.02 -18.32
C ASN A 653 10.86 -35.87 -19.29
N PRO A 654 11.82 -34.95 -19.55
CA PRO A 654 11.64 -33.84 -20.48
C PRO A 654 11.76 -34.29 -21.94
N CYS A 655 10.95 -35.27 -22.35
CA CYS A 655 10.84 -35.66 -23.75
C CYS A 655 10.10 -34.59 -24.57
N ALA A 656 10.11 -34.71 -25.89
CA ALA A 656 9.48 -33.74 -26.79
C ALA A 656 8.01 -33.42 -26.46
N LYS A 657 7.26 -34.41 -25.96
CA LYS A 657 5.87 -34.22 -25.53
C LYS A 657 5.77 -33.42 -24.24
N THR A 658 6.47 -33.82 -23.17
CA THR A 658 6.56 -33.06 -21.91
C THR A 658 6.92 -31.59 -22.14
N LEU A 659 7.94 -31.33 -22.96
CA LEU A 659 8.39 -29.97 -23.26
C LEU A 659 7.34 -29.15 -24.04
N ALA A 660 6.58 -29.79 -24.94
CA ALA A 660 5.51 -29.14 -25.69
C ALA A 660 4.24 -28.84 -24.86
N GLU A 661 4.11 -29.43 -23.66
CA GLU A 661 2.95 -29.24 -22.78
C GLU A 661 3.03 -27.98 -21.88
N PHE A 662 4.17 -27.26 -21.89
CA PHE A 662 4.36 -26.05 -21.09
C PHE A 662 3.28 -24.97 -21.28
N PRO A 663 2.91 -24.58 -22.52
CA PRO A 663 1.80 -23.66 -22.73
C PRO A 663 0.49 -24.15 -22.11
N ALA A 664 0.20 -25.46 -22.24
CA ALA A 664 -1.08 -26.03 -21.86
C ALA A 664 -1.26 -26.06 -20.33
N PHE A 665 -0.26 -26.52 -19.56
CA PHE A 665 -0.39 -26.48 -18.11
C PHE A 665 -0.36 -25.05 -17.57
N ARG A 666 0.25 -24.11 -18.31
CA ARG A 666 0.24 -22.69 -17.97
C ARG A 666 -1.16 -22.10 -18.14
N GLU A 667 -1.89 -22.44 -19.19
CA GLU A 667 -3.31 -22.09 -19.31
C GLU A 667 -4.17 -22.69 -18.19
N LEU A 668 -3.84 -23.91 -17.72
CA LEU A 668 -4.48 -24.56 -16.57
C LEU A 668 -4.12 -23.95 -15.21
N GLY A 669 -3.36 -22.85 -15.17
CA GLY A 669 -3.07 -22.14 -13.94
C GLY A 669 -1.88 -22.69 -13.16
N ILE A 670 -1.04 -23.53 -13.76
CA ILE A 670 0.25 -23.93 -13.18
C ILE A 670 1.32 -22.93 -13.62
N SER A 671 2.13 -22.39 -12.71
CA SER A 671 3.21 -21.45 -13.03
C SER A 671 4.56 -21.85 -12.46
N SER A 672 4.72 -23.12 -12.08
CA SER A 672 6.01 -23.63 -11.63
C SER A 672 6.18 -25.13 -11.82
N VAL A 673 7.43 -25.52 -12.08
CA VAL A 673 7.88 -26.91 -12.27
C VAL A 673 9.03 -27.21 -11.30
N LYS A 674 9.19 -28.47 -10.90
CA LYS A 674 10.25 -28.95 -10.02
C LYS A 674 11.10 -29.96 -10.76
N ILE A 675 12.42 -29.86 -10.60
CA ILE A 675 13.39 -30.82 -11.12
C ILE A 675 14.32 -31.29 -10.01
N TYR A 676 14.91 -32.46 -10.23
CA TYR A 676 15.88 -33.05 -9.31
C TYR A 676 17.23 -33.21 -10.01
N MET A 677 18.31 -32.94 -9.29
CA MET A 677 19.69 -33.24 -9.70
C MET A 677 20.20 -34.56 -9.08
N THR A 678 19.36 -35.21 -8.27
CA THR A 678 19.61 -36.47 -7.57
C THR A 678 18.42 -37.42 -7.70
N TYR A 679 18.59 -38.67 -7.26
CA TYR A 679 17.66 -39.80 -7.39
C TYR A 679 17.50 -40.26 -8.83
N GLU A 680 18.01 -41.45 -9.19
CA GLU A 680 17.91 -42.01 -10.54
C GLU A 680 16.51 -41.89 -11.18
N ALA A 681 15.46 -42.14 -10.40
CA ALA A 681 14.08 -42.13 -10.86
C ALA A 681 13.55 -40.72 -11.24
N LEU A 682 14.21 -39.65 -10.79
CA LEU A 682 13.77 -38.26 -10.99
C LEU A 682 14.85 -37.38 -11.63
N ARG A 683 16.13 -37.70 -11.44
CA ARG A 683 17.27 -36.85 -11.81
C ARG A 683 17.25 -36.50 -13.28
N LEU A 684 17.53 -35.24 -13.59
CA LEU A 684 17.83 -34.78 -14.94
C LEU A 684 19.34 -34.64 -15.09
N ASN A 685 19.85 -34.95 -16.29
CA ASN A 685 21.20 -34.52 -16.65
C ASN A 685 21.20 -33.02 -17.02
N ASP A 686 22.38 -32.42 -17.21
CA ASP A 686 22.48 -30.98 -17.45
C ASP A 686 21.83 -30.53 -18.76
N GLU A 687 21.83 -31.37 -19.81
CA GLU A 687 21.14 -31.08 -21.09
C GLU A 687 19.62 -31.00 -20.88
N GLN A 688 19.05 -32.02 -20.22
CA GLN A 688 17.64 -32.08 -19.85
C GLN A 688 17.22 -30.94 -18.92
N PHE A 689 18.10 -30.53 -18.01
CA PHE A 689 17.90 -29.36 -17.16
C PHE A 689 17.79 -28.10 -18.05
N LEU A 690 18.74 -27.88 -18.96
CA LEU A 690 18.72 -26.73 -19.87
C LEU A 690 17.45 -26.69 -20.74
N ASP A 691 16.97 -27.83 -21.24
CA ASP A 691 15.70 -27.92 -21.97
C ASP A 691 14.51 -27.41 -21.12
N VAL A 692 14.45 -27.82 -19.85
CA VAL A 692 13.41 -27.35 -18.91
C VAL A 692 13.56 -25.85 -18.63
N LEU A 693 14.77 -25.35 -18.37
CA LEU A 693 15.00 -23.91 -18.14
C LEU A 693 14.62 -23.06 -19.36
N PHE A 694 14.88 -23.57 -20.55
CA PHE A 694 14.55 -22.89 -21.79
C PHE A 694 13.03 -22.79 -21.96
N GLN A 695 12.28 -23.88 -21.78
CA GLN A 695 10.81 -23.84 -21.80
C GLN A 695 10.25 -22.97 -20.67
N SER A 696 10.82 -23.06 -19.48
CA SER A 696 10.44 -22.22 -18.34
C SER A 696 10.61 -20.73 -18.63
N ARG A 697 11.67 -20.34 -19.34
CA ARG A 697 11.86 -18.96 -19.80
C ARG A 697 10.74 -18.51 -20.74
N LEU A 698 10.50 -19.29 -21.80
CA LEU A 698 9.51 -18.97 -22.84
C LEU A 698 8.10 -18.79 -22.28
N HIS A 699 7.77 -19.58 -21.26
CA HIS A 699 6.43 -19.64 -20.67
C HIS A 699 6.32 -18.99 -19.28
N LYS A 700 7.40 -18.32 -18.84
CA LYS A 700 7.50 -17.62 -17.54
C LYS A 700 7.08 -18.50 -16.37
N VAL A 701 7.60 -19.72 -16.36
CA VAL A 701 7.37 -20.73 -15.34
C VAL A 701 8.55 -20.73 -14.37
N THR A 702 8.29 -20.60 -13.07
CA THR A 702 9.34 -20.67 -12.04
C THR A 702 9.86 -22.11 -11.93
N THR A 703 11.18 -22.31 -12.03
CA THR A 703 11.78 -23.64 -11.89
C THR A 703 12.34 -23.85 -10.48
N LEU A 704 11.83 -24.85 -9.77
CA LEU A 704 12.33 -25.28 -8.47
C LEU A 704 13.39 -26.37 -8.67
N VAL A 705 14.48 -26.31 -7.93
CA VAL A 705 15.63 -27.22 -8.10
C VAL A 705 15.99 -27.87 -6.78
N HIS A 706 15.81 -29.19 -6.68
CA HIS A 706 16.47 -29.99 -5.64
C HIS A 706 17.92 -30.22 -6.06
N ALA A 707 18.84 -29.52 -5.40
CA ALA A 707 20.23 -29.42 -5.81
C ALA A 707 21.15 -30.25 -4.90
N GLU A 708 21.26 -31.55 -5.16
CA GLU A 708 22.33 -32.41 -4.64
C GLU A 708 22.99 -33.21 -5.76
N ASN A 709 24.30 -33.47 -5.67
CA ASN A 709 25.03 -34.24 -6.67
C ASN A 709 24.84 -35.75 -6.49
N ASP A 710 24.05 -36.35 -7.39
CA ASP A 710 23.74 -37.79 -7.40
C ASP A 710 24.98 -38.70 -7.38
N SER A 711 26.00 -38.35 -8.17
CA SER A 711 27.20 -39.19 -8.31
C SER A 711 28.02 -39.24 -7.02
N VAL A 712 28.11 -38.10 -6.31
CA VAL A 712 28.75 -38.03 -4.99
C VAL A 712 27.96 -38.86 -3.98
N ILE A 713 26.62 -38.74 -3.97
CA ILE A 713 25.75 -39.48 -3.07
C ILE A 713 25.84 -40.99 -3.32
N ALA A 714 25.69 -41.42 -4.56
CA ALA A 714 25.77 -42.83 -4.94
C ALA A 714 27.14 -43.44 -4.58
N TRP A 715 28.22 -42.69 -4.81
CA TRP A 715 29.57 -43.12 -4.43
C TRP A 715 29.73 -43.25 -2.91
N MET A 716 29.28 -42.26 -2.15
CA MET A 716 29.35 -42.30 -0.68
C MET A 716 28.49 -43.41 -0.09
N THR A 717 27.27 -43.60 -0.57
CA THR A 717 26.39 -44.70 -0.17
C THR A 717 27.07 -46.05 -0.40
N LYS A 718 27.67 -46.26 -1.58
CA LYS A 718 28.45 -47.47 -1.87
C LYS A 718 29.61 -47.65 -0.88
N LYS A 719 30.35 -46.59 -0.56
CA LYS A 719 31.48 -46.66 0.40
C LYS A 719 31.05 -46.94 1.84
N LEU A 720 29.87 -46.50 2.24
CA LEU A 720 29.30 -46.82 3.55
C LEU A 720 28.84 -48.28 3.61
N HIS A 721 28.23 -48.80 2.53
CA HIS A 721 27.85 -50.21 2.41
C HIS A 721 29.05 -51.16 2.42
N GLU A 722 30.13 -50.83 1.69
CA GLU A 722 31.39 -51.59 1.70
C GLU A 722 31.98 -51.71 3.13
N ARG A 723 31.64 -50.78 4.02
CA ARG A 723 32.07 -50.74 5.44
C ARG A 723 30.99 -51.24 6.40
N GLN A 724 29.87 -51.73 5.90
CA GLN A 724 28.72 -52.21 6.68
C GLN A 724 28.13 -51.14 7.62
N LEU A 725 28.16 -49.88 7.20
CA LEU A 725 27.64 -48.74 7.96
C LEU A 725 26.21 -48.42 7.51
N TYR A 726 25.21 -49.03 8.16
CA TYR A 726 23.81 -48.98 7.73
C TYR A 726 22.88 -48.10 8.59
N ALA A 727 23.28 -47.78 9.83
CA ALA A 727 22.45 -47.02 10.76
C ALA A 727 22.01 -45.63 10.21
N PRO A 728 20.85 -45.10 10.62
CA PRO A 728 20.28 -43.84 10.11
C PRO A 728 21.23 -42.65 10.08
N LYS A 729 22.13 -42.50 11.06
CA LYS A 729 23.14 -41.43 11.11
C LYS A 729 24.06 -41.36 9.89
N TYR A 730 24.27 -42.47 9.20
CA TYR A 730 25.09 -42.50 8.00
C TYR A 730 24.39 -41.88 6.77
N HIS A 731 23.09 -41.57 6.87
CA HIS A 731 22.38 -40.77 5.86
C HIS A 731 23.07 -39.43 5.60
N THR A 732 23.39 -38.65 6.66
CA THR A 732 24.13 -37.40 6.52
C THR A 732 25.52 -37.59 5.90
N ALA A 733 26.20 -38.70 6.22
CA ALA A 733 27.50 -39.02 5.64
C ALA A 733 27.39 -39.41 4.16
N SER A 734 26.28 -40.05 3.75
CA SER A 734 26.02 -40.41 2.35
C SER A 734 25.67 -39.19 1.48
N HIS A 735 25.13 -38.13 2.09
CA HIS A 735 24.84 -36.84 1.46
C HIS A 735 25.79 -35.75 2.01
N PRO A 736 27.11 -35.82 1.77
CA PRO A 736 28.05 -34.86 2.31
C PRO A 736 27.74 -33.45 1.79
N ALA A 737 28.03 -32.40 2.57
CA ALA A 737 27.68 -31.02 2.22
C ALA A 737 28.16 -30.59 0.83
N VAL A 738 29.30 -31.13 0.35
CA VAL A 738 29.82 -30.86 -0.99
C VAL A 738 28.84 -31.23 -2.12
N ALA A 739 27.99 -32.24 -1.92
CA ALA A 739 26.99 -32.63 -2.90
C ALA A 739 25.96 -31.52 -3.14
N GLU A 740 25.52 -30.84 -2.09
CA GLU A 740 24.60 -29.70 -2.18
C GLU A 740 25.32 -28.42 -2.64
N ILE A 741 26.55 -28.19 -2.16
CA ILE A 741 27.35 -27.01 -2.55
C ILE A 741 27.64 -27.02 -4.06
N GLU A 742 28.07 -28.14 -4.61
CA GLU A 742 28.38 -28.26 -6.03
C GLU A 742 27.12 -28.13 -6.88
N ALA A 743 26.07 -28.88 -6.56
CA ALA A 743 24.84 -28.90 -7.35
C ALA A 743 24.12 -27.55 -7.32
N SER A 744 24.08 -26.86 -6.18
CA SER A 744 23.50 -25.50 -6.10
C SER A 744 24.27 -24.50 -6.96
N TYR A 745 25.61 -24.55 -6.93
CA TYR A 745 26.43 -23.70 -7.78
C TYR A 745 26.25 -24.01 -9.27
N ARG A 746 26.21 -25.29 -9.64
CA ARG A 746 25.96 -25.72 -11.03
C ARG A 746 24.57 -25.28 -11.51
N ALA A 747 23.53 -25.44 -10.69
CA ALA A 747 22.18 -24.97 -11.01
C ALA A 747 22.14 -23.45 -11.27
N ILE A 748 22.85 -22.66 -10.44
CA ILE A 748 23.00 -21.20 -10.65
C ILE A 748 23.69 -20.91 -11.98
N CYS A 749 24.76 -21.63 -12.33
CA CYS A 749 25.46 -21.41 -13.61
C CYS A 749 24.56 -21.72 -14.82
N LEU A 750 23.78 -22.81 -14.77
CA LEU A 750 22.85 -23.17 -15.85
C LEU A 750 21.70 -22.16 -15.97
N SER A 751 21.18 -21.70 -14.83
CA SER A 751 20.17 -20.63 -14.76
C SER A 751 20.69 -19.30 -15.30
N GLU A 752 21.94 -18.93 -14.97
CA GLU A 752 22.60 -17.72 -15.48
C GLU A 752 22.79 -17.79 -17.00
N PHE A 753 23.14 -18.95 -17.53
CA PHE A 753 23.33 -19.18 -18.97
C PHE A 753 22.03 -19.02 -19.78
N ILE A 754 20.91 -19.59 -19.30
CA ILE A 754 19.58 -19.42 -19.95
C ILE A 754 18.91 -18.09 -19.56
N ASP A 755 19.42 -17.41 -18.52
CA ASP A 755 18.81 -16.25 -17.89
C ASP A 755 17.37 -16.54 -17.43
N THR A 756 17.17 -17.67 -16.76
CA THR A 756 15.87 -18.12 -16.24
C THR A 756 15.84 -18.09 -14.71
N PRO A 757 14.82 -17.48 -14.08
CA PRO A 757 14.67 -17.53 -12.64
C PRO A 757 14.54 -18.95 -12.09
N ILE A 758 15.26 -19.25 -11.01
CA ILE A 758 15.16 -20.52 -10.28
C ILE A 758 14.94 -20.30 -8.80
N LEU A 759 14.28 -21.25 -8.15
CA LEU A 759 14.25 -21.41 -6.71
C LEU A 759 15.08 -22.64 -6.31
N ILE A 760 16.15 -22.45 -5.55
CA ILE A 760 16.85 -23.57 -4.90
C ILE A 760 16.08 -23.93 -3.65
N VAL A 761 15.48 -25.13 -3.65
CA VAL A 761 14.59 -25.57 -2.56
C VAL A 761 15.35 -26.12 -1.35
N HIS A 762 14.70 -26.12 -0.18
CA HIS A 762 15.13 -26.77 1.08
C HIS A 762 16.66 -26.72 1.34
N VAL A 763 17.26 -25.53 1.21
CA VAL A 763 18.70 -25.30 1.38
C VAL A 763 19.07 -25.51 2.86
N SER A 764 20.09 -26.33 3.09
CA SER A 764 20.42 -26.85 4.42
C SER A 764 21.80 -26.45 4.95
N ASN A 765 22.73 -26.02 4.08
CA ASN A 765 24.12 -25.77 4.48
C ASN A 765 24.64 -24.35 4.17
N PRO A 766 25.55 -23.80 5.00
CA PRO A 766 26.00 -22.41 4.89
C PRO A 766 26.69 -22.06 3.57
N ARG A 767 27.44 -22.99 2.97
CA ARG A 767 28.19 -22.70 1.73
C ARG A 767 27.28 -22.64 0.50
N ALA A 768 26.18 -23.38 0.49
CA ALA A 768 25.13 -23.20 -0.51
C ALA A 768 24.45 -21.83 -0.35
N VAL A 769 24.20 -21.39 0.91
CA VAL A 769 23.71 -20.03 1.19
C VAL A 769 24.67 -18.96 0.64
N ASP A 770 25.98 -19.14 0.81
CA ASP A 770 26.97 -18.21 0.27
C ASP A 770 26.97 -18.15 -1.27
N ASN A 771 26.77 -19.28 -1.95
CA ASN A 771 26.65 -19.32 -3.41
C ASN A 771 25.41 -18.54 -3.88
N ILE A 772 24.27 -18.74 -3.22
CA ILE A 772 23.01 -18.05 -3.50
C ILE A 772 23.18 -16.54 -3.27
N ARG A 773 23.73 -16.15 -2.12
CA ARG A 773 23.95 -14.74 -1.77
C ARG A 773 24.85 -14.04 -2.79
N GLN A 774 25.92 -14.71 -3.23
CA GLN A 774 26.80 -14.17 -4.27
C GLN A 774 26.07 -14.01 -5.62
N ALA A 775 25.22 -14.96 -6.00
CA ALA A 775 24.43 -14.87 -7.21
C ALA A 775 23.42 -13.71 -7.16
N GLN A 776 22.70 -13.57 -6.05
CA GLN A 776 21.78 -12.46 -5.80
C GLN A 776 22.50 -11.11 -5.81
N ALA A 777 23.70 -11.02 -5.22
CA ALA A 777 24.52 -9.81 -5.25
C ALA A 777 24.96 -9.39 -6.67
N LYS A 778 25.01 -10.32 -7.62
CA LYS A 778 25.22 -10.04 -9.05
C LYS A 778 23.92 -9.62 -9.78
N GLY A 779 22.79 -9.57 -9.08
CA GLY A 779 21.48 -9.29 -9.67
C GLY A 779 20.87 -10.46 -10.44
N LEU A 780 21.36 -11.69 -10.25
CA LEU A 780 20.73 -12.87 -10.84
C LEU A 780 19.39 -13.15 -10.15
N PRO A 781 18.35 -13.57 -10.89
CA PRO A 781 17.04 -13.91 -10.33
C PRO A 781 17.05 -15.30 -9.65
N ILE A 782 17.94 -15.45 -8.65
CA ILE A 782 18.09 -16.67 -7.86
C ILE A 782 17.32 -16.49 -6.55
N TYR A 783 16.33 -17.33 -6.36
CA TYR A 783 15.56 -17.44 -5.12
C TYR A 783 16.00 -18.65 -4.33
N ALA A 784 15.73 -18.63 -3.03
CA ALA A 784 16.00 -19.79 -2.19
C ALA A 784 14.91 -20.02 -1.16
N GLU A 785 14.74 -21.28 -0.80
CA GLU A 785 13.87 -21.75 0.26
C GLU A 785 14.70 -22.51 1.29
N THR A 786 14.35 -22.36 2.56
CA THR A 786 14.77 -23.28 3.63
C THR A 786 13.55 -23.72 4.43
N CYS A 787 13.77 -24.60 5.40
CA CYS A 787 12.71 -25.26 6.16
C CYS A 787 13.03 -25.31 7.66
N PRO A 788 12.02 -25.35 8.56
CA PRO A 788 12.21 -25.36 10.02
C PRO A 788 13.19 -26.41 10.53
N GLN A 789 13.24 -27.60 9.92
CA GLN A 789 14.16 -28.66 10.32
C GLN A 789 15.64 -28.24 10.29
N TYR A 790 16.02 -27.31 9.41
CA TYR A 790 17.40 -26.79 9.33
C TYR A 790 17.68 -25.66 10.34
N LEU A 791 16.67 -25.26 11.12
CA LEU A 791 16.76 -24.25 12.18
C LEU A 791 16.72 -24.85 13.58
N PHE A 792 16.04 -25.99 13.75
CA PHE A 792 15.73 -26.58 15.05
C PHE A 792 16.29 -27.99 15.24
N LEU A 793 16.53 -28.74 14.16
CA LEU A 793 17.05 -30.10 14.21
C LEU A 793 18.45 -30.15 13.60
N SER A 794 19.25 -31.10 14.05
CA SER A 794 20.62 -31.28 13.60
C SER A 794 20.95 -32.76 13.43
N LYS A 795 22.12 -33.05 12.87
CA LYS A 795 22.56 -34.44 12.61
C LYS A 795 22.56 -35.31 13.88
N GLU A 796 22.66 -34.71 15.07
CA GLU A 796 22.55 -35.41 16.35
C GLU A 796 21.18 -36.10 16.51
N ASN A 797 20.11 -35.58 15.89
CA ASN A 797 18.80 -36.21 15.86
C ASN A 797 18.74 -37.48 14.98
N LEU A 798 19.77 -37.72 14.15
CA LEU A 798 19.92 -38.94 13.34
C LEU A 798 20.77 -40.02 14.06
N ASP A 799 21.57 -39.63 15.07
CA ASP A 799 22.42 -40.53 15.86
C ASP A 799 21.73 -40.95 17.16
N LEU A 800 20.49 -41.42 17.02
CA LEU A 800 19.71 -42.01 18.11
C LEU A 800 19.79 -43.55 18.05
N PRO A 801 19.58 -44.26 19.17
CA PRO A 801 19.67 -45.72 19.21
C PRO A 801 18.70 -46.41 18.24
N GLY A 802 19.18 -47.47 17.59
CA GLY A 802 18.38 -48.27 16.66
C GLY A 802 17.80 -47.45 15.51
N LEU A 803 16.52 -47.68 15.21
CA LEU A 803 15.80 -47.00 14.13
C LEU A 803 15.35 -45.58 14.51
N GLU A 804 15.43 -45.15 15.78
CA GLU A 804 14.83 -43.87 16.23
C GLU A 804 15.30 -42.66 15.41
N GLY A 805 16.55 -42.66 14.95
CA GLY A 805 17.08 -41.60 14.06
C GLY A 805 16.36 -41.49 12.71
N ALA A 806 15.71 -42.56 12.24
CA ALA A 806 14.94 -42.57 10.99
C ALA A 806 13.78 -41.58 10.95
N LYS A 807 13.26 -41.19 12.14
CA LYS A 807 12.24 -40.14 12.29
C LYS A 807 12.67 -38.81 11.68
N CYS A 808 13.97 -38.53 11.67
CA CYS A 808 14.56 -37.28 11.21
C CYS A 808 15.26 -37.40 9.83
N VAL A 809 15.15 -38.56 9.15
CA VAL A 809 15.75 -38.75 7.81
C VAL A 809 14.97 -37.95 6.77
N CYS A 810 15.66 -37.00 6.12
CA CYS A 810 15.21 -36.14 5.02
C CYS A 810 16.40 -35.85 4.09
N SER A 811 16.15 -35.25 2.92
CA SER A 811 17.18 -34.90 1.94
C SER A 811 16.91 -33.50 1.35
N PRO A 812 17.85 -32.55 1.43
CA PRO A 812 19.17 -32.65 2.05
C PRO A 812 19.10 -33.02 3.55
N PRO A 813 20.07 -33.80 4.07
CA PRO A 813 20.03 -34.28 5.44
C PRO A 813 20.26 -33.15 6.45
N LEU A 814 19.84 -33.38 7.69
CA LEU A 814 20.16 -32.50 8.80
C LEU A 814 21.68 -32.31 8.93
N ARG A 815 22.09 -31.05 9.14
CA ARG A 815 23.50 -30.61 9.23
C ARG A 815 23.93 -30.40 10.68
N ASN A 816 25.10 -29.80 10.91
CA ASN A 816 25.57 -29.58 12.27
C ASN A 816 24.73 -28.48 12.93
N LYS A 817 24.55 -28.56 14.25
CA LYS A 817 23.91 -27.47 15.01
C LYS A 817 24.60 -26.11 14.84
N SER A 818 25.92 -26.10 14.61
CA SER A 818 26.68 -24.87 14.33
C SER A 818 26.23 -24.15 13.05
N ASP A 819 25.57 -24.87 12.14
CA ASP A 819 25.16 -24.34 10.83
C ASP A 819 23.84 -23.55 10.94
N HIS A 820 23.04 -23.76 12.00
CA HIS A 820 21.75 -23.11 12.24
C HIS A 820 21.82 -21.58 12.16
N GLU A 821 22.87 -20.97 12.72
CA GLU A 821 23.02 -19.51 12.72
C GLU A 821 23.15 -18.93 11.31
N ALA A 822 23.81 -19.65 10.40
CA ALA A 822 23.93 -19.19 9.00
C ALA A 822 22.58 -19.29 8.27
N ILE A 823 21.76 -20.30 8.60
CA ILE A 823 20.42 -20.44 8.03
C ILE A 823 19.50 -19.35 8.59
N TRP A 824 19.55 -19.07 9.90
CA TRP A 824 18.84 -17.93 10.51
C TRP A 824 19.25 -16.60 9.89
N ALA A 825 20.55 -16.36 9.71
CA ALA A 825 21.04 -15.15 9.07
C ALA A 825 20.54 -15.01 7.62
N GLY A 826 20.45 -16.11 6.87
CA GLY A 826 19.85 -16.12 5.53
C GLY A 826 18.35 -15.79 5.51
N LEU A 827 17.61 -16.13 6.57
CA LEU A 827 16.22 -15.71 6.73
C LEU A 827 16.15 -14.21 7.04
N GLU A 828 17.04 -13.71 7.89
CA GLU A 828 17.07 -12.30 8.32
C GLU A 828 17.51 -11.34 7.19
N ASP A 829 18.49 -11.74 6.36
CA ASP A 829 19.18 -10.85 5.40
C ASP A 829 18.54 -10.79 4.00
N GLY A 830 17.54 -11.63 3.71
CA GLY A 830 16.92 -11.69 2.38
C GLY A 830 17.38 -12.85 1.51
N THR A 831 18.43 -13.59 1.89
CA THR A 831 19.00 -14.67 1.07
C THR A 831 17.95 -15.75 0.78
N PHE A 832 17.21 -16.17 1.81
CA PHE A 832 16.02 -17.00 1.63
C PHE A 832 14.83 -16.14 1.26
N THR A 833 14.18 -16.50 0.16
CA THR A 833 13.00 -15.81 -0.36
C THR A 833 11.74 -16.28 0.35
N ILE A 834 11.66 -17.59 0.62
CA ILE A 834 10.49 -18.23 1.25
C ILE A 834 10.91 -19.23 2.33
N LEU A 835 9.98 -19.56 3.23
CA LEU A 835 10.12 -20.62 4.23
C LEU A 835 8.97 -21.62 4.08
N SER A 836 9.29 -22.86 3.73
CA SER A 836 8.31 -23.97 3.54
C SER A 836 8.57 -25.10 4.52
N SER A 837 7.72 -26.13 4.57
CA SER A 837 7.93 -27.27 5.47
C SER A 837 8.74 -28.42 4.85
N ASP A 838 8.67 -28.60 3.53
CA ASP A 838 9.06 -29.87 2.89
C ASP A 838 8.33 -31.07 3.55
N HIS A 839 7.03 -30.87 3.79
CA HIS A 839 6.20 -31.85 4.49
C HIS A 839 6.03 -33.09 3.61
N SER A 840 6.71 -34.17 3.99
CA SER A 840 6.67 -35.46 3.29
C SER A 840 6.65 -36.60 4.31
N PRO A 841 5.51 -36.80 5.00
CA PRO A 841 5.45 -37.65 6.17
C PRO A 841 5.35 -39.13 5.84
N PHE A 842 5.96 -39.98 6.65
CA PHE A 842 5.83 -41.45 6.61
C PHE A 842 5.63 -41.96 8.02
N ASN A 843 4.82 -43.00 8.23
CA ASN A 843 4.68 -43.62 9.55
C ASN A 843 5.99 -44.29 9.99
N PHE A 844 6.32 -44.16 11.26
CA PHE A 844 7.54 -44.74 11.84
C PHE A 844 7.42 -46.25 12.03
N ASN A 845 6.32 -46.71 12.65
CA ASN A 845 6.13 -48.11 13.02
C ASN A 845 5.61 -49.01 11.87
N ASP A 846 5.42 -48.47 10.67
CA ASP A 846 4.97 -49.23 9.51
C ASP A 846 6.16 -49.90 8.80
N SER A 847 6.18 -51.24 8.87
CA SER A 847 7.21 -52.10 8.27
C SER A 847 7.01 -52.39 6.77
N THR A 848 5.91 -51.95 6.17
CA THR A 848 5.61 -52.17 4.76
C THR A 848 5.82 -50.91 3.94
N SER A 849 5.23 -49.80 4.37
CA SER A 849 5.19 -48.54 3.61
C SER A 849 5.73 -47.32 4.38
N GLY A 850 6.23 -47.52 5.59
CA GLY A 850 6.79 -46.46 6.43
C GLY A 850 8.30 -46.56 6.64
N LYS A 851 8.81 -45.84 7.65
CA LYS A 851 10.24 -45.84 8.03
C LYS A 851 10.74 -47.23 8.44
N GLY A 852 9.86 -48.03 9.04
CA GLY A 852 10.12 -49.42 9.44
C GLY A 852 10.41 -50.36 8.26
N SER A 853 10.04 -50.00 7.03
CA SER A 853 10.32 -50.82 5.82
C SER A 853 11.80 -51.02 5.53
N SER A 854 12.67 -50.19 6.13
CA SER A 854 14.12 -50.32 6.02
C SER A 854 14.72 -51.42 6.92
N VAL A 855 13.94 -51.98 7.85
CA VAL A 855 14.37 -53.00 8.81
C VAL A 855 14.22 -54.39 8.22
N THR A 856 15.26 -55.21 8.40
CA THR A 856 15.27 -56.63 7.98
C THR A 856 15.87 -57.49 9.09
N ALA A 857 15.79 -58.82 8.98
CA ALA A 857 16.39 -59.71 9.97
C ALA A 857 17.92 -59.52 10.06
N GLU A 858 18.56 -59.21 8.92
CA GLU A 858 19.99 -58.94 8.80
C GLU A 858 20.37 -57.53 9.25
N HIS A 859 19.43 -56.58 9.19
CA HIS A 859 19.63 -55.17 9.54
C HIS A 859 18.53 -54.67 10.49
N PRO A 860 18.58 -55.04 11.79
CA PRO A 860 17.55 -54.69 12.77
C PRO A 860 17.47 -53.19 13.08
N ASP A 861 18.56 -52.46 12.87
CA ASP A 861 18.62 -50.99 13.03
C ASP A 861 18.18 -50.23 11.77
N GLY A 862 17.73 -50.95 10.74
CA GLY A 862 17.37 -50.41 9.44
C GLY A 862 18.58 -50.10 8.55
N GLN A 863 18.29 -49.84 7.29
CA GLN A 863 19.27 -49.44 6.29
C GLN A 863 18.96 -48.02 5.83
N PHE A 864 19.84 -47.06 6.16
CA PHE A 864 19.58 -45.62 5.95
C PHE A 864 19.08 -45.27 4.54
N HIS A 865 19.68 -45.89 3.51
CA HIS A 865 19.35 -45.63 2.09
C HIS A 865 17.99 -46.19 1.65
N LEU A 866 17.37 -47.07 2.45
CA LEU A 866 16.02 -47.60 2.22
C LEU A 866 14.97 -46.87 3.06
N VAL A 867 15.37 -46.06 4.04
CA VAL A 867 14.44 -45.27 4.85
C VAL A 867 13.75 -44.26 3.92
N PRO A 868 12.41 -44.26 3.80
CA PRO A 868 11.72 -43.22 3.04
C PRO A 868 12.07 -41.83 3.59
N ASN A 869 12.41 -40.89 2.72
CA ASN A 869 12.96 -39.59 3.08
C ASN A 869 11.84 -38.55 3.29
N GLY A 870 11.85 -37.87 4.43
CA GLY A 870 10.87 -36.85 4.79
C GLY A 870 10.16 -37.11 6.12
N PHE A 871 9.51 -36.09 6.67
CA PHE A 871 8.69 -36.17 7.89
C PHE A 871 7.66 -35.04 7.91
N SER A 872 6.80 -35.02 8.93
CA SER A 872 5.77 -33.99 9.08
C SER A 872 6.32 -32.63 9.55
N GLY A 873 5.66 -31.55 9.13
CA GLY A 873 6.15 -30.17 9.35
C GLY A 873 5.18 -29.06 8.95
N VAL A 874 4.16 -29.35 8.14
CA VAL A 874 3.18 -28.34 7.66
C VAL A 874 2.47 -27.61 8.81
N GLU A 875 2.12 -28.33 9.88
CA GLU A 875 1.41 -27.77 11.05
C GLU A 875 2.34 -26.98 11.99
N THR A 876 3.61 -27.39 12.10
CA THR A 876 4.55 -26.77 13.05
C THR A 876 5.34 -25.60 12.45
N ARG A 877 5.40 -25.49 11.11
CA ARG A 877 6.23 -24.55 10.37
C ARG A 877 6.18 -23.12 10.91
N MET A 878 4.97 -22.58 10.98
CA MET A 878 4.75 -21.17 11.33
C MET A 878 5.02 -20.94 12.83
N SER A 879 4.44 -21.78 13.68
CA SER A 879 4.55 -21.71 15.14
C SER A 879 5.99 -21.83 15.65
N LEU A 880 6.80 -22.72 15.06
CA LEU A 880 8.20 -22.90 15.43
C LEU A 880 9.01 -21.61 15.18
N VAL A 881 8.91 -21.05 13.98
CA VAL A 881 9.70 -19.87 13.60
C VAL A 881 9.21 -18.60 14.31
N LEU A 882 7.90 -18.42 14.45
CA LEU A 882 7.36 -17.28 15.20
C LEU A 882 7.74 -17.35 16.69
N SER A 883 7.68 -18.54 17.30
CA SER A 883 8.05 -18.73 18.71
C SER A 883 9.54 -18.52 19.01
N ALA A 884 10.41 -18.69 18.01
CA ALA A 884 11.83 -18.40 18.15
C ALA A 884 12.11 -16.90 18.35
N ASN A 885 11.18 -16.02 17.95
CA ASN A 885 11.26 -14.57 18.12
C ASN A 885 12.59 -13.96 17.63
N ARG A 886 13.11 -14.48 16.51
CA ARG A 886 14.36 -14.01 15.89
C ARG A 886 14.15 -13.04 14.73
N LEU A 887 13.03 -13.16 14.03
CA LEU A 887 12.71 -12.33 12.88
C LEU A 887 11.88 -11.13 13.30
N LYS A 888 12.11 -9.98 12.65
CA LYS A 888 11.10 -8.91 12.64
C LYS A 888 9.81 -9.46 12.08
N ILE A 889 8.67 -9.06 12.63
CA ILE A 889 7.40 -9.67 12.24
C ILE A 889 7.07 -9.46 10.75
N GLN A 890 7.44 -8.33 10.17
CA GLN A 890 7.29 -8.08 8.73
C GLN A 890 8.06 -9.09 7.90
N ARG A 891 9.28 -9.45 8.32
CA ARG A 891 10.12 -10.44 7.65
C ARG A 891 9.55 -11.84 7.77
N TYR A 892 8.96 -12.18 8.91
CA TYR A 892 8.21 -13.42 9.10
C TYR A 892 7.01 -13.49 8.15
N VAL A 893 6.19 -12.43 8.05
CA VAL A 893 5.06 -12.35 7.11
C VAL A 893 5.55 -12.49 5.67
N GLU A 894 6.64 -11.81 5.33
CA GLU A 894 7.26 -11.85 4.01
C GLU A 894 7.62 -13.28 3.61
N LEU A 895 8.35 -14.01 4.46
CA LEU A 895 8.84 -15.37 4.21
C LEU A 895 7.73 -16.43 4.16
N THR A 896 6.69 -16.27 4.97
CA THR A 896 5.67 -17.32 5.19
C THR A 896 4.40 -17.14 4.37
N SER A 897 4.19 -15.95 3.80
CA SER A 897 2.93 -15.63 3.10
C SER A 897 3.14 -14.77 1.85
N THR A 898 3.72 -13.57 1.97
CA THR A 898 3.76 -12.61 0.85
C THR A 898 4.72 -13.02 -0.27
N ASN A 899 5.94 -13.46 0.04
CA ASN A 899 6.88 -13.89 -1.00
C ASN A 899 6.46 -15.20 -1.69
N PRO A 900 5.96 -16.24 -0.99
CA PRO A 900 5.36 -17.38 -1.67
C PRO A 900 4.23 -16.97 -2.62
N ALA A 901 3.37 -16.04 -2.21
CA ALA A 901 2.29 -15.53 -3.07
C ALA A 901 2.84 -14.80 -4.30
N LYS A 902 3.86 -13.94 -4.15
CA LYS A 902 4.48 -13.22 -5.26
C LYS A 902 5.22 -14.17 -6.21
N LEU A 903 6.03 -15.08 -5.67
CA LEU A 903 6.86 -16.02 -6.44
C LEU A 903 6.03 -16.96 -7.31
N TYR A 904 4.85 -17.34 -6.83
CA TYR A 904 3.97 -18.29 -7.50
C TYR A 904 2.70 -17.66 -8.07
N GLY A 905 2.65 -16.33 -8.24
CA GLY A 905 1.58 -15.65 -8.98
C GLY A 905 0.19 -15.74 -8.33
N MET A 906 0.14 -15.72 -6.99
CA MET A 906 -1.09 -15.69 -6.18
C MET A 906 -1.31 -14.32 -5.50
N TYR A 907 -0.31 -13.44 -5.49
CA TYR A 907 -0.42 -12.09 -4.93
C TYR A 907 -1.20 -11.15 -5.87
N PRO A 908 -2.01 -10.19 -5.36
CA PRO A 908 -2.34 -9.93 -3.95
C PRO A 908 -3.54 -10.70 -3.42
N ARG A 909 -4.13 -11.62 -4.21
CA ARG A 909 -5.29 -12.41 -3.78
C ARG A 909 -4.98 -13.21 -2.50
N LYS A 910 -3.80 -13.82 -2.44
CA LYS A 910 -3.23 -14.49 -1.25
C LYS A 910 -1.99 -13.76 -0.74
N GLY A 911 -1.63 -14.01 0.51
CA GLY A 911 -0.40 -13.48 1.13
C GLY A 911 -0.43 -11.97 1.40
N ALA A 912 -1.62 -11.36 1.38
CA ALA A 912 -1.88 -9.96 1.69
C ALA A 912 -3.28 -9.82 2.33
N LEU A 913 -3.56 -8.66 2.91
CA LEU A 913 -4.86 -8.34 3.51
C LEU A 913 -5.34 -6.98 2.98
N ILE A 914 -5.57 -6.89 1.67
CA ILE A 914 -5.95 -5.65 0.99
C ILE A 914 -7.48 -5.60 0.84
N PRO A 915 -8.16 -4.58 1.40
CA PRO A 915 -9.61 -4.41 1.26
C PRO A 915 -10.11 -4.49 -0.19
N GLY A 916 -11.16 -5.27 -0.43
CA GLY A 916 -11.80 -5.50 -1.73
C GLY A 916 -11.03 -6.43 -2.69
N VAL A 917 -9.76 -6.71 -2.40
CA VAL A 917 -8.85 -7.42 -3.30
C VAL A 917 -8.46 -8.80 -2.78
N SER A 918 -7.96 -8.87 -1.55
CA SER A 918 -7.44 -10.11 -0.96
C SER A 918 -8.57 -10.99 -0.42
N ASP A 919 -8.41 -12.30 -0.60
CA ASP A 919 -9.20 -13.28 0.13
C ASP A 919 -8.95 -13.06 1.64
N SER A 920 -9.99 -13.20 2.46
CA SER A 920 -9.84 -13.06 3.92
C SER A 920 -9.22 -14.30 4.55
N ASP A 921 -7.93 -14.45 4.29
CA ASP A 921 -7.06 -15.53 4.75
C ASP A 921 -6.06 -14.98 5.77
N PHE A 922 -6.29 -15.26 7.06
CA PHE A 922 -5.42 -14.76 8.13
C PHE A 922 -5.41 -15.67 9.35
N VAL A 923 -4.36 -15.52 10.16
CA VAL A 923 -4.18 -16.22 11.42
C VAL A 923 -4.27 -15.21 12.55
N ILE A 924 -5.10 -15.51 13.55
CA ILE A 924 -5.10 -14.82 14.83
C ILE A 924 -4.27 -15.68 15.79
N TRP A 925 -3.16 -15.14 16.26
CA TRP A 925 -2.25 -15.81 17.18
C TRP A 925 -2.73 -15.68 18.64
N TYR A 926 -2.05 -16.34 19.58
CA TYR A 926 -2.30 -16.09 21.00
C TYR A 926 -1.73 -14.72 21.41
N PRO A 927 -2.41 -13.97 22.30
CA PRO A 927 -1.84 -12.77 22.89
C PRO A 927 -0.50 -13.10 23.56
N GLU A 928 0.45 -12.17 23.47
CA GLU A 928 1.80 -12.37 24.00
C GLU A 928 1.76 -12.79 25.49
N GLY A 929 2.55 -13.80 25.84
CA GLY A 929 2.61 -14.35 27.20
C GLY A 929 1.42 -15.25 27.61
N SER A 930 0.43 -15.45 26.73
CA SER A 930 -0.77 -16.27 27.05
C SER A 930 -0.64 -17.74 26.69
N LEU A 931 0.45 -18.14 26.03
CA LEU A 931 0.69 -19.52 25.60
C LEU A 931 2.11 -19.98 25.97
N ASP A 932 2.20 -21.14 26.60
CA ASP A 932 3.43 -21.92 26.75
C ASP A 932 3.06 -23.39 26.59
N MET A 933 3.42 -23.97 25.46
CA MET A 933 3.05 -25.35 25.12
C MET A 933 4.24 -26.13 24.58
N SER A 934 4.15 -27.46 24.70
CA SER A 934 5.12 -28.37 24.09
C SER A 934 4.47 -29.08 22.92
N ILE A 935 5.17 -29.12 21.79
CA ILE A 935 4.73 -29.93 20.65
C ILE A 935 4.81 -31.40 21.08
N THR A 936 3.71 -32.12 20.91
CA THR A 936 3.63 -33.57 21.08
C THR A 936 2.85 -34.14 19.91
N ASN A 937 3.11 -35.39 19.52
CA ASN A 937 2.38 -35.97 18.39
C ASN A 937 0.86 -35.94 18.58
N GLY A 938 0.39 -36.16 19.82
CA GLY A 938 -1.05 -36.25 20.14
C GLY A 938 -1.83 -34.93 20.02
N ILE A 939 -1.16 -33.79 19.82
CA ILE A 939 -1.84 -32.51 19.59
C ILE A 939 -1.81 -32.07 18.11
N LEU A 940 -1.16 -32.85 17.24
CA LEU A 940 -1.07 -32.59 15.81
C LEU A 940 -2.19 -33.32 15.07
N HIS A 941 -2.52 -32.84 13.88
CA HIS A 941 -3.70 -33.24 13.10
C HIS A 941 -3.35 -33.94 11.78
N HIS A 942 -2.09 -34.36 11.65
CA HIS A 942 -1.60 -35.27 10.62
C HIS A 942 -1.98 -36.74 10.91
N ASP A 943 -1.80 -37.64 9.95
CA ASP A 943 -2.02 -39.09 10.09
C ASP A 943 -0.69 -39.85 10.36
N VAL A 944 0.24 -39.21 11.07
CA VAL A 944 1.58 -39.74 11.40
C VAL A 944 1.67 -40.15 12.87
N ASP A 945 2.33 -41.28 13.14
CA ASP A 945 2.53 -41.83 14.48
C ASP A 945 3.69 -41.19 15.29
N TYR A 946 4.34 -40.14 14.77
CA TYR A 946 5.36 -39.35 15.47
C TYR A 946 5.49 -37.93 14.91
N THR A 947 6.20 -37.07 15.65
CA THR A 947 6.71 -35.79 15.15
C THR A 947 8.21 -35.66 15.45
N PRO A 948 9.02 -35.12 14.54
CA PRO A 948 10.45 -34.88 14.81
C PRO A 948 10.66 -33.72 15.81
N PHE A 949 9.60 -32.95 16.09
CA PHE A 949 9.62 -31.82 17.02
C PHE A 949 9.07 -32.18 18.41
N GLU A 950 8.99 -33.46 18.77
CA GLU A 950 8.49 -33.92 20.06
C GLU A 950 9.21 -33.19 21.22
N GLY A 951 8.42 -32.67 22.16
CA GLY A 951 8.91 -31.92 23.33
C GLY A 951 9.37 -30.48 23.06
N HIS A 952 9.39 -29.99 21.81
CA HIS A 952 9.80 -28.61 21.53
C HIS A 952 8.83 -27.60 22.12
N LYS A 953 9.36 -26.60 22.82
CA LYS A 953 8.57 -25.52 23.44
C LYS A 953 8.23 -24.45 22.41
N VAL A 954 6.96 -24.07 22.34
CA VAL A 954 6.47 -22.97 21.50
C VAL A 954 5.63 -22.00 22.34
N LYS A 955 5.76 -20.72 22.03
CA LYS A 955 5.08 -19.60 22.70
C LYS A 955 3.96 -19.00 21.86
N GLN A 956 3.88 -19.42 20.60
CA GLN A 956 2.85 -18.99 19.65
C GLN A 956 2.30 -20.21 18.92
N TRP A 957 0.98 -20.20 18.74
CA TRP A 957 0.19 -21.16 17.98
C TRP A 957 -1.04 -20.44 17.42
N PRO A 958 -1.63 -20.88 16.30
CA PRO A 958 -2.91 -20.33 15.84
C PRO A 958 -3.99 -20.47 16.91
N ARG A 959 -4.52 -19.34 17.38
CA ARG A 959 -5.77 -19.29 18.16
C ARG A 959 -6.96 -19.48 17.22
N TYR A 960 -6.93 -18.77 16.09
CA TYR A 960 -7.85 -18.94 14.97
C TYR A 960 -7.10 -18.98 13.65
N THR A 961 -7.56 -19.81 12.72
CA THR A 961 -7.19 -19.73 11.30
C THR A 961 -8.46 -19.44 10.51
N VAL A 962 -8.42 -18.37 9.72
CA VAL A 962 -9.51 -17.93 8.85
C VAL A 962 -9.11 -18.16 7.40
N LEU A 963 -9.96 -18.84 6.64
CA LEU A 963 -9.81 -19.10 5.22
C LEU A 963 -11.05 -18.56 4.50
N ARG A 964 -10.86 -17.63 3.57
CA ARG A 964 -11.95 -16.99 2.82
C ARG A 964 -13.09 -16.53 3.74
N GLY A 965 -12.71 -15.98 4.89
CA GLY A 965 -13.63 -15.36 5.85
C GLY A 965 -14.36 -16.32 6.77
N GLN A 966 -14.14 -17.63 6.60
CA GLN A 966 -14.65 -18.64 7.53
C GLN A 966 -13.55 -19.06 8.49
N VAL A 967 -13.90 -19.13 9.78
CA VAL A 967 -13.02 -19.76 10.78
C VAL A 967 -12.98 -21.25 10.46
N VAL A 968 -11.81 -21.75 10.08
CA VAL A 968 -11.58 -23.18 9.78
C VAL A 968 -10.85 -23.91 10.91
N TRP A 969 -10.16 -23.14 11.76
CA TRP A 969 -9.52 -23.62 12.98
C TRP A 969 -9.87 -22.68 14.14
N ASP A 970 -10.27 -23.26 15.25
CA ASP A 970 -10.56 -22.59 16.51
C ASP A 970 -10.00 -23.45 17.65
N ARG A 971 -8.85 -23.04 18.21
CA ARG A 971 -8.19 -23.82 19.27
C ARG A 971 -9.03 -23.92 20.54
N GLU A 972 -9.89 -22.95 20.80
CA GLU A 972 -10.74 -22.90 22.00
C GLU A 972 -12.02 -23.72 21.82
N ASP A 973 -12.47 -23.96 20.58
CA ASP A 973 -13.67 -24.72 20.22
C ASP A 973 -13.35 -26.11 19.61
N GLY A 974 -12.40 -26.83 20.23
CA GLY A 974 -12.11 -28.22 19.87
C GLY A 974 -11.25 -28.43 18.62
N GLY A 975 -10.72 -27.37 17.99
CA GLY A 975 -9.74 -27.43 16.92
C GLY A 975 -10.33 -27.22 15.52
N VAL A 976 -10.45 -28.29 14.74
CA VAL A 976 -10.86 -28.20 13.32
C VAL A 976 -12.38 -27.97 13.24
N VAL A 977 -12.77 -26.77 12.81
CA VAL A 977 -14.17 -26.37 12.65
C VAL A 977 -14.57 -26.18 11.17
N GLY A 978 -13.59 -26.13 10.26
CA GLY A 978 -13.81 -26.08 8.83
C GLY A 978 -14.30 -27.41 8.25
N ALA A 979 -15.02 -27.36 7.13
CA ALA A 979 -15.50 -28.55 6.44
C ALA A 979 -14.46 -29.11 5.46
N ARG A 980 -14.35 -30.44 5.40
CA ARG A 980 -13.59 -31.13 4.34
C ARG A 980 -14.14 -30.74 2.97
N GLY A 981 -13.25 -30.44 2.03
CA GLY A 981 -13.62 -30.03 0.67
C GLY A 981 -13.96 -28.55 0.53
N PHE A 982 -13.83 -27.76 1.59
CA PHE A 982 -13.97 -26.30 1.51
C PHE A 982 -12.80 -25.66 0.73
N GLY A 983 -11.61 -26.26 0.76
CA GLY A 983 -10.45 -25.82 0.01
C GLY A 983 -10.65 -25.89 -1.51
N GLN A 984 -10.20 -24.85 -2.21
CA GLN A 984 -10.33 -24.70 -3.66
C GLN A 984 -8.97 -24.74 -4.35
N PHE A 985 -8.95 -25.26 -5.58
CA PHE A 985 -7.79 -25.16 -6.45
C PHE A 985 -7.56 -23.71 -6.89
N LEU A 986 -6.33 -23.24 -6.76
CA LEU A 986 -5.92 -21.89 -7.17
C LEU A 986 -5.20 -21.94 -8.52
N HIS A 987 -5.81 -21.27 -9.50
CA HIS A 987 -5.13 -20.87 -10.72
C HIS A 987 -4.10 -19.79 -10.39
N ARG A 988 -2.84 -20.04 -10.77
CA ARG A 988 -1.71 -19.15 -10.54
C ARG A 988 -1.38 -18.37 -11.79
N THR A 989 -0.91 -17.14 -11.63
CA THR A 989 -0.42 -16.27 -12.70
C THR A 989 1.10 -16.27 -12.75
N GLU A 990 1.69 -15.37 -13.54
CA GLU A 990 3.15 -15.16 -13.58
C GLU A 990 3.68 -14.67 -12.22
N SER A 991 4.94 -14.98 -11.90
CA SER A 991 5.60 -14.45 -10.72
C SER A 991 5.67 -12.93 -10.76
N MET A 992 5.48 -12.28 -9.60
CA MET A 992 5.70 -10.84 -9.42
C MET A 992 7.10 -10.50 -8.92
N LEU A 993 7.94 -11.51 -8.65
CA LEU A 993 9.36 -11.30 -8.35
C LEU A 993 10.15 -11.11 -9.66
N ALA A 994 11.37 -10.57 -9.55
CA ALA A 994 12.23 -10.30 -10.69
C ALA A 994 12.36 -11.49 -11.66
N GLY A 995 11.97 -11.28 -12.92
CA GLY A 995 12.10 -12.29 -13.97
C GLY A 995 13.52 -12.38 -14.55
N SER A 996 13.61 -12.96 -15.75
CA SER A 996 14.79 -12.90 -16.60
C SER A 996 15.33 -11.46 -16.74
N ARG A 997 16.65 -11.29 -16.79
CA ARG A 997 17.31 -9.97 -16.88
C ARG A 997 17.14 -9.33 -18.26
N SER A 998 16.98 -10.15 -19.29
CA SER A 998 16.78 -9.72 -20.67
C SER A 998 15.33 -9.92 -21.12
N GLU A 999 14.75 -8.91 -21.77
CA GLU A 999 13.44 -9.03 -22.42
C GLU A 999 13.58 -9.70 -23.80
N GLY A 1000 12.69 -10.63 -24.13
CA GLY A 1000 12.64 -11.31 -25.45
C GLY A 1000 13.19 -12.73 -25.46
N SER A 1001 13.32 -13.30 -26.67
CA SER A 1001 13.88 -14.63 -26.89
C SER A 1001 15.29 -14.72 -26.33
N TRP A 1002 15.66 -15.91 -25.82
CA TRP A 1002 17.04 -16.15 -25.38
C TRP A 1002 18.00 -15.88 -26.55
N ASP A 1003 18.90 -14.91 -26.35
CA ASP A 1003 19.85 -14.48 -27.37
C ASP A 1003 21.18 -15.22 -27.17
N VAL A 1004 21.45 -16.14 -28.10
CA VAL A 1004 22.66 -16.97 -28.13
C VAL A 1004 23.92 -16.13 -28.20
N GLU A 1005 23.90 -14.94 -28.79
CA GLU A 1005 25.09 -14.07 -28.92
C GLU A 1005 25.44 -13.39 -27.59
N THR A 1006 24.44 -13.08 -26.77
CA THR A 1006 24.65 -12.49 -25.43
C THR A 1006 25.01 -13.51 -24.35
N ALA A 1007 24.77 -14.80 -24.58
CA ALA A 1007 25.04 -15.87 -23.62
C ALA A 1007 26.54 -16.14 -23.37
N TRP A 1008 27.46 -15.47 -24.09
CA TRP A 1008 28.92 -15.70 -24.05
C TRP A 1008 29.74 -14.61 -23.32
N VAL A 1009 29.10 -13.58 -22.75
CA VAL A 1009 29.76 -12.46 -22.04
C VAL A 1009 29.51 -12.55 -20.55
#